data_AF-G8NS73-F1
#
_entry.id   AF-G8NS73-F1
#
_cell.length_a   1.000
_cell.length_b   1.000
_cell.length_c   1.000
_cell.angle_alpha   90.00
_cell.angle_beta   90.00
_cell.angle_gamma   90.00
#
_symmetry.space_group_name_H-M   'P 1'
#
loop_
_entity.id
_entity.type
_entity.pdbx_description
1 polymer ?
#
loop_
_entity_poly.entity_id
_entity_poly.type
_entity_poly.pdbx_seq_one_letter_code
_entity_poly.pdbx_strand_id
1 'polypeptide(L)'
;MGEQPDGKFIFSSFEFRVSTGELFRRGHKLRLPDQNARLLTVLLEHPGTVLGRNDLRSVMWPDGEHLNHDHAITNSINQLRAILRDNSRSPSYIETIPKRGYRFIAEVRFEPASLPPAALEEPGSAGIIITPPELQPASSPEALPLPTVELPDLSPGLVDTQITQQRRPFLWYGVIAILVAGVLFGAEHLWGHHAHPLPSPPRQITLGIAPIEASDVEAQSIAEPFRLELVDAASQLPGVVVRAAHSFGSTTINHDAIPSLTQGLQLDTLLLGKITTSAPHHFDFTFELVRGSDAVHLATFHYSGTKEQLGTIRSQIQRDLFLRLSDSPSSRLDPIHSTENTQAYSDYLQGRQELIHPTDEAIGRAIQDFRSATSQDASFVQAFSGLGSAYLLRAEHSSLDRDASYAAARAASLTAIHLDPRTAEAHATLGFLYFRHDWNAVAAESELKQAIDQESGQALHRIMYALVLGNTGRFREALEELDKAQAADPLWPPIYLTEIYLYSAARDNARALDAAQKLQKLMPDWPLACDQKAWAFWYAGRHEEAIREWIHMATLEHDALRLKLEQDGLKALATGGTIAYARLKLASLQSEQSSSHPNDFQPAEWQLNAGEPQQALRSMESMVHAHDPEALQFAASPAYFSLHGDPAFNALLTQIGLPLPAKTSTP
;
A
#
# COMPACT_ATOMS: atom_id res chain seq x y z
N MET A 1 -0.61 -35.19 -19.66
CA MET A 1 -1.35 -35.36 -18.39
C MET A 1 -1.01 -36.75 -17.86
N GLY A 2 -0.07 -36.84 -16.92
CA GLY A 2 0.16 -38.07 -16.15
C GLY A 2 -0.79 -38.06 -14.95
N GLU A 3 -1.49 -39.17 -14.71
CA GLU A 3 -2.38 -39.35 -13.57
C GLU A 3 -1.61 -39.17 -12.26
N GLN A 4 -1.97 -38.14 -11.47
CA GLN A 4 -1.51 -38.02 -10.09
C GLN A 4 -2.29 -39.06 -9.25
N PRO A 5 -1.62 -39.93 -8.47
CA PRO A 5 -2.31 -40.96 -7.71
C PRO A 5 -3.20 -40.32 -6.65
N ASP A 6 -4.49 -40.66 -6.67
CA ASP A 6 -5.46 -40.22 -5.66
C ASP A 6 -5.13 -40.89 -4.33
N GLY A 7 -4.81 -40.08 -3.32
CA GLY A 7 -4.27 -40.54 -2.04
C GLY A 7 -4.07 -39.40 -1.06
N LYS A 8 -3.69 -39.75 0.17
CA LYS A 8 -3.48 -38.80 1.26
C LYS A 8 -2.12 -38.98 1.93
N PHE A 9 -1.48 -37.88 2.25
CA PHE A 9 -0.29 -37.83 3.08
C PHE A 9 -0.67 -37.63 4.53
N ILE A 10 -0.13 -38.46 5.42
CA ILE A 10 -0.28 -38.37 6.86
C ILE A 10 1.08 -38.07 7.47
N PHE A 11 1.15 -37.01 8.26
CA PHE A 11 2.37 -36.64 9.00
C PHE A 11 1.98 -36.03 10.35
N SER A 12 2.58 -36.52 11.44
CA SER A 12 2.25 -36.07 12.81
C SER A 12 0.72 -36.12 13.09
N SER A 13 0.07 -34.97 13.28
CA SER A 13 -1.38 -34.85 13.52
C SER A 13 -2.18 -34.35 12.30
N PHE A 14 -1.54 -34.31 11.12
CA PHE A 14 -2.09 -33.76 9.89
C PHE A 14 -2.41 -34.85 8.86
N GLU A 15 -3.50 -34.64 8.13
CA GLU A 15 -3.91 -35.39 6.95
C GLU A 15 -4.04 -34.40 5.78
N PHE A 16 -3.30 -34.61 4.70
CA PHE A 16 -3.33 -33.80 3.49
C PHE A 16 -3.82 -34.63 2.31
N ARG A 17 -4.90 -34.21 1.65
CA ARG A 17 -5.47 -34.89 0.49
C ARG A 17 -4.97 -34.26 -0.79
N VAL A 18 -4.28 -35.05 -1.61
CA VAL A 18 -3.58 -34.54 -2.80
C VAL A 18 -4.56 -34.08 -3.88
N SER A 19 -5.66 -34.80 -4.08
CA SER A 19 -6.66 -34.50 -5.11
C SER A 19 -7.50 -33.26 -4.84
N THR A 20 -7.75 -32.92 -3.58
CA THR A 20 -8.54 -31.74 -3.19
C THR A 20 -7.71 -30.56 -2.69
N GLY A 21 -6.42 -30.76 -2.41
CA GLY A 21 -5.54 -29.74 -1.80
C GLY A 21 -5.91 -29.40 -0.36
N GLU A 22 -6.73 -30.21 0.30
CA GLU A 22 -7.25 -29.94 1.63
C GLU A 22 -6.34 -30.49 2.73
N LEU A 23 -6.08 -29.66 3.75
CA LEU A 23 -5.32 -30.03 4.94
C LEU A 23 -6.25 -30.15 6.15
N PHE A 24 -6.13 -31.25 6.88
CA PHE A 24 -6.85 -31.50 8.12
C PHE A 24 -5.87 -31.66 9.27
N ARG A 25 -6.26 -31.21 10.47
CA ARG A 25 -5.52 -31.47 11.72
C ARG A 25 -6.47 -32.08 12.73
N ARG A 26 -6.21 -33.31 13.18
CA ARG A 26 -7.09 -34.07 14.09
C ARG A 26 -8.56 -34.08 13.61
N GLY A 27 -8.78 -34.19 12.30
CA GLY A 27 -10.12 -34.21 11.68
C GLY A 27 -10.74 -32.84 11.37
N HIS A 28 -10.14 -31.72 11.80
CA HIS A 28 -10.63 -30.37 11.47
C HIS A 28 -9.95 -29.83 10.22
N LYS A 29 -10.74 -29.37 9.23
CA LYS A 29 -10.25 -28.74 8.01
C LYS A 29 -9.55 -27.42 8.34
N LEU A 30 -8.33 -27.25 7.88
CA LEU A 30 -7.56 -26.01 7.94
C LEU A 30 -7.64 -25.29 6.61
N ARG A 31 -7.73 -23.95 6.65
CA ARG A 31 -7.67 -23.12 5.44
C ARG A 31 -6.24 -23.14 4.91
N LEU A 32 -6.06 -23.68 3.71
CA LEU A 32 -4.79 -23.74 3.00
C LEU A 32 -4.98 -23.09 1.62
N PRO A 33 -4.30 -21.96 1.32
CA PRO A 33 -4.34 -21.36 -0.03
C PRO A 33 -3.78 -22.32 -1.09
N ASP A 34 -4.31 -22.27 -2.31
CA ASP A 34 -3.94 -23.19 -3.40
C ASP A 34 -2.43 -23.23 -3.68
N GLN A 35 -1.78 -22.08 -3.58
CA GLN A 35 -0.33 -21.97 -3.77
C GLN A 35 0.45 -22.69 -2.66
N ASN A 36 0.00 -22.59 -1.40
CA ASN A 36 0.59 -23.32 -0.28
C ASN A 36 0.24 -24.81 -0.31
N ALA A 37 -0.90 -25.20 -0.89
CA ALA A 37 -1.26 -26.59 -1.12
C ALA A 37 -0.28 -27.22 -2.12
N ARG A 38 0.00 -26.57 -3.26
CA ARG A 38 1.01 -27.03 -4.23
C ARG A 38 2.40 -27.14 -3.60
N LEU A 39 2.82 -26.13 -2.84
CA LEU A 39 4.10 -26.14 -2.14
C LEU A 39 4.20 -27.29 -1.12
N LEU A 40 3.13 -27.54 -0.36
CA LEU A 40 3.08 -28.63 0.60
C LEU A 40 3.11 -29.99 -0.11
N THR A 41 2.45 -30.16 -1.25
CA THR A 41 2.52 -31.39 -2.06
C THR A 41 3.96 -31.74 -2.41
N VAL A 42 4.72 -30.81 -2.99
CA VAL A 42 6.12 -31.08 -3.40
C VAL A 42 7.01 -31.41 -2.20
N LEU A 43 6.82 -30.72 -1.08
CA LEU A 43 7.57 -30.99 0.16
C LEU A 43 7.26 -32.38 0.73
N LEU A 44 6.02 -32.85 0.63
CA LEU A 44 5.58 -34.17 1.11
C LEU A 44 5.92 -35.30 0.15
N GLU A 45 6.05 -35.03 -1.15
CA GLU A 45 6.53 -35.98 -2.16
C GLU A 45 8.05 -36.24 -2.03
N HIS A 46 8.80 -35.29 -1.46
CA HIS A 46 10.25 -35.38 -1.28
C HIS A 46 10.69 -35.21 0.20
N PRO A 47 10.20 -36.04 1.14
CA PRO A 47 10.55 -35.92 2.55
C PRO A 47 12.04 -36.17 2.76
N GLY A 48 12.68 -35.37 3.62
CA GLY A 48 14.11 -35.45 3.91
C GLY A 48 15.04 -34.91 2.82
N THR A 49 14.53 -34.54 1.64
CA THR A 49 15.33 -33.97 0.55
C THR A 49 15.37 -32.45 0.63
N VAL A 50 16.51 -31.85 0.29
CA VAL A 50 16.65 -30.38 0.22
C VAL A 50 16.18 -29.92 -1.15
N LEU A 51 15.06 -29.23 -1.20
CA LEU A 51 14.53 -28.63 -2.42
C LEU A 51 15.07 -27.22 -2.61
N GLY A 52 15.70 -26.98 -3.75
CA GLY A 52 16.26 -25.69 -4.11
C GLY A 52 15.19 -24.65 -4.41
N ARG A 53 15.54 -23.36 -4.28
CA ARG A 53 14.62 -22.27 -4.62
C ARG A 53 14.17 -22.32 -6.08
N ASN A 54 15.05 -22.74 -6.99
CA ASN A 54 14.72 -22.90 -8.41
C ASN A 54 13.70 -24.02 -8.66
N ASP A 55 13.81 -25.13 -7.92
CA ASP A 55 12.90 -26.27 -8.05
C ASP A 55 11.51 -25.89 -7.53
N LEU A 56 11.45 -25.28 -6.35
CA LEU A 56 10.20 -24.77 -5.77
C LEU A 56 9.55 -23.70 -6.67
N ARG A 57 10.37 -22.86 -7.32
CA ARG A 57 9.89 -21.85 -8.28
C ARG A 57 9.19 -22.50 -9.47
N SER A 58 9.80 -23.53 -10.08
CA SER A 58 9.21 -24.19 -11.25
C SER A 58 7.87 -24.87 -10.97
N VAL A 59 7.62 -25.31 -9.73
CA VAL A 59 6.34 -25.93 -9.37
C VAL A 59 5.29 -24.90 -8.96
N MET A 60 5.71 -23.82 -8.30
CA MET A 60 4.79 -22.75 -7.89
C MET A 60 4.36 -21.86 -9.06
N TRP A 61 5.21 -21.70 -10.08
CA TRP A 61 4.95 -20.86 -11.26
C TRP A 61 5.43 -21.56 -12.56
N PRO A 62 4.67 -22.52 -13.09
CA PRO A 62 5.04 -23.29 -14.29
C PRO A 62 5.15 -22.45 -15.58
N ASP A 63 4.37 -21.37 -15.67
CA ASP A 63 4.23 -20.57 -16.91
C ASP A 63 5.14 -19.32 -16.96
N GLY A 64 6.06 -19.18 -15.99
CA GLY A 64 7.22 -18.27 -15.97
C GLY A 64 7.08 -16.85 -16.54
N GLU A 65 7.00 -15.83 -15.66
CA GLU A 65 7.44 -14.47 -15.99
C GLU A 65 8.23 -13.79 -14.85
N HIS A 66 9.06 -12.83 -15.25
CA HIS A 66 10.25 -12.32 -14.58
C HIS A 66 10.00 -11.37 -13.39
N LEU A 67 9.82 -11.91 -12.18
CA LEU A 67 10.10 -11.19 -10.94
C LEU A 67 11.16 -11.92 -10.10
N ASN A 68 11.87 -11.17 -9.24
CA ASN A 68 12.87 -11.73 -8.32
C ASN A 68 12.14 -12.44 -7.15
N HIS A 69 11.65 -13.66 -7.37
CA HIS A 69 10.71 -14.40 -6.50
C HIS A 69 11.32 -14.99 -5.21
N ASP A 70 12.57 -14.66 -4.84
CA ASP A 70 13.20 -15.17 -3.62
C ASP A 70 12.41 -14.82 -2.35
N HIS A 71 11.80 -13.62 -2.34
CA HIS A 71 10.92 -13.18 -1.26
C HIS A 71 9.56 -13.89 -1.28
N ALA A 72 9.01 -14.20 -2.47
CA ALA A 72 7.75 -14.91 -2.61
C ALA A 72 7.82 -16.35 -2.04
N ILE A 73 8.88 -17.10 -2.36
CA ILE A 73 9.10 -18.45 -1.80
C ILE A 73 9.26 -18.38 -0.28
N THR A 74 10.00 -17.38 0.21
CA THR A 74 10.20 -17.17 1.65
C THR A 74 8.89 -16.88 2.36
N ASN A 75 8.02 -16.05 1.77
CA ASN A 75 6.70 -15.73 2.30
C ASN A 75 5.77 -16.97 2.31
N SER A 76 5.72 -17.74 1.22
CA SER A 76 4.91 -18.96 1.15
C SER A 76 5.36 -20.02 2.16
N ILE A 77 6.68 -20.17 2.39
CA ILE A 77 7.20 -21.07 3.44
C ILE A 77 6.82 -20.56 4.83
N ASN A 78 6.90 -19.26 5.10
CA ASN A 78 6.52 -18.69 6.39
C ASN A 78 5.02 -18.85 6.67
N GLN A 79 4.19 -18.65 5.66
CA GLN A 79 2.74 -18.88 5.75
C GLN A 79 2.43 -20.36 5.98
N LEU A 80 3.11 -21.27 5.28
CA LEU A 80 2.94 -22.71 5.50
C LEU A 80 3.38 -23.12 6.91
N ARG A 81 4.48 -22.55 7.43
CA ARG A 81 4.90 -22.73 8.83
C ARG A 81 3.83 -22.22 9.81
N ALA A 82 3.23 -21.06 9.57
CA ALA A 82 2.17 -20.53 10.41
C ALA A 82 0.95 -21.47 10.47
N ILE A 83 0.53 -22.01 9.32
CA ILE A 83 -0.58 -22.98 9.21
C ILE A 83 -0.26 -24.28 9.97
N LEU A 84 0.98 -24.79 9.83
CA LEU A 84 1.44 -25.98 10.54
C LEU A 84 1.80 -25.73 12.01
N ARG A 85 1.79 -24.46 12.45
CA ARG A 85 2.32 -23.99 13.74
C ARG A 85 3.78 -24.41 13.98
N ASP A 86 4.59 -24.32 12.93
CA ASP A 86 6.01 -24.64 12.92
C ASP A 86 6.87 -23.41 13.24
N ASN A 87 8.00 -23.62 13.92
CA ASN A 87 8.92 -22.55 14.31
C ASN A 87 10.21 -22.61 13.49
N SER A 88 10.56 -21.54 12.78
CA SER A 88 11.77 -21.50 11.94
C SER A 88 13.10 -21.62 12.69
N ARG A 89 13.14 -21.28 13.99
CA ARG A 89 14.33 -21.42 14.86
C ARG A 89 14.45 -22.81 15.49
N SER A 90 13.36 -23.57 15.53
CA SER A 90 13.29 -24.93 16.06
C SER A 90 12.30 -25.76 15.22
N PRO A 91 12.65 -26.05 13.95
CA PRO A 91 11.70 -26.60 12.99
C PRO A 91 11.31 -28.02 13.39
N SER A 92 10.00 -28.29 13.34
CA SER A 92 9.41 -29.62 13.50
C SER A 92 8.97 -30.20 12.16
N TYR A 93 8.70 -29.36 11.16
CA TYR A 93 8.20 -29.79 9.85
C TYR A 93 9.06 -29.28 8.70
N ILE A 94 9.38 -27.99 8.64
CA ILE A 94 10.12 -27.39 7.52
C ILE A 94 11.40 -26.75 8.02
N GLU A 95 12.53 -27.34 7.69
CA GLU A 95 13.87 -26.82 8.01
C GLU A 95 14.38 -25.92 6.87
N THR A 96 14.95 -24.76 7.23
CA THR A 96 15.66 -23.90 6.27
C THR A 96 17.13 -24.32 6.23
N ILE A 97 17.64 -24.69 5.04
CA ILE A 97 19.08 -24.91 4.83
C ILE A 97 19.67 -23.65 4.18
N PRO A 98 20.52 -22.88 4.89
CA PRO A 98 21.04 -21.61 4.39
C PRO A 98 21.68 -21.76 3.00
N LYS A 99 21.36 -20.83 2.10
CA LYS A 99 21.82 -20.78 0.69
C LYS A 99 21.47 -21.99 -0.19
N ARG A 100 20.80 -23.02 0.35
CA ARG A 100 20.47 -24.25 -0.40
C ARG A 100 18.98 -24.43 -0.63
N GLY A 101 18.12 -24.09 0.32
CA GLY A 101 16.66 -24.20 0.15
C GLY A 101 15.96 -24.70 1.40
N TYR A 102 14.92 -25.52 1.22
CA TYR A 102 14.06 -26.00 2.30
C TYR A 102 13.95 -27.52 2.29
N ARG A 103 13.78 -28.11 3.47
CA ARG A 103 13.65 -29.56 3.67
C ARG A 103 12.47 -29.87 4.57
N PHE A 104 11.62 -30.82 4.17
CA PHE A 104 10.59 -31.36 5.04
C PHE A 104 11.20 -32.45 5.92
N ILE A 105 11.12 -32.31 7.24
CA ILE A 105 11.85 -33.14 8.21
C ILE A 105 10.97 -34.06 9.06
N ALA A 106 9.63 -33.91 8.99
CA ALA A 106 8.72 -34.81 9.69
C ALA A 106 8.54 -36.12 8.91
N GLU A 107 8.24 -37.21 9.63
CA GLU A 107 7.93 -38.51 9.03
C GLU A 107 6.60 -38.44 8.26
N VAL A 108 6.63 -38.86 6.99
CA VAL A 108 5.47 -38.81 6.08
C VAL A 108 5.09 -40.23 5.68
N ARG A 109 3.81 -40.56 5.82
CA ARG A 109 3.21 -41.81 5.31
C ARG A 109 2.20 -41.46 4.22
N PHE A 110 2.31 -42.11 3.07
CA PHE A 110 1.33 -42.00 1.99
C PHE A 110 0.35 -43.18 2.07
N GLU A 111 -0.95 -42.88 2.09
CA GLU A 111 -2.02 -43.87 1.97
C GLU A 111 -2.72 -43.68 0.62
N PRO A 112 -2.59 -44.64 -0.32
CA PRO A 112 -3.32 -44.57 -1.59
C PRO A 112 -4.83 -44.70 -1.33
N ALA A 113 -5.65 -43.99 -2.10
CA ALA A 113 -7.09 -44.12 -2.02
C ALA A 113 -7.48 -45.57 -2.33
N SER A 114 -8.14 -46.23 -1.37
CA SER A 114 -8.70 -47.55 -1.59
C SER A 114 -9.82 -47.45 -2.63
N LEU A 115 -9.66 -48.09 -3.78
CA LEU A 115 -10.74 -48.29 -4.74
C LEU A 115 -11.96 -48.90 -4.02
N PRO A 116 -13.19 -48.44 -4.30
CA PRO A 116 -14.38 -49.09 -3.77
C PRO A 116 -14.43 -50.56 -4.21
N PRO A 117 -15.01 -51.47 -3.39
CA PRO A 117 -15.24 -52.83 -3.83
C PRO A 117 -16.12 -52.79 -5.08
N ALA A 118 -15.62 -53.32 -6.19
CA ALA A 118 -16.41 -53.52 -7.39
C ALA A 118 -17.69 -54.26 -7.00
N ALA A 119 -18.82 -53.59 -7.22
CA ALA A 119 -20.13 -54.20 -7.10
C ALA A 119 -20.16 -55.41 -8.03
N LEU A 120 -20.58 -56.53 -7.48
CA LEU A 120 -20.88 -57.77 -8.18
C LEU A 120 -21.83 -57.46 -9.36
N GLU A 121 -21.29 -57.45 -10.58
CA GLU A 121 -22.09 -57.74 -11.75
C GLU A 121 -21.94 -59.22 -12.09
N GLU A 122 -23.07 -59.93 -12.04
CA GLU A 122 -23.31 -61.16 -12.79
C GLU A 122 -24.78 -61.15 -13.25
N PRO A 123 -25.15 -61.84 -14.35
CA PRO A 123 -24.37 -62.20 -15.53
C PRO A 123 -25.15 -61.97 -16.86
N GLY A 124 -24.47 -61.92 -18.01
CA GLY A 124 -25.14 -61.60 -19.28
C GLY A 124 -24.43 -61.91 -20.61
N SER A 125 -23.94 -63.15 -20.76
CA SER A 125 -23.78 -63.88 -22.03
C SER A 125 -22.62 -63.58 -23.01
N ALA A 126 -22.08 -64.70 -23.51
CA ALA A 126 -21.27 -64.94 -24.72
C ALA A 126 -19.85 -64.37 -24.74
N GLY A 127 -18.77 -65.16 -24.82
CA GLY A 127 -18.61 -66.60 -24.98
C GLY A 127 -17.20 -66.87 -25.51
N ILE A 128 -16.79 -68.13 -25.38
CA ILE A 128 -15.67 -68.81 -26.04
C ILE A 128 -14.41 -69.04 -25.18
N ILE A 129 -14.31 -70.34 -24.90
CA ILE A 129 -13.27 -71.21 -24.33
C ILE A 129 -11.97 -71.02 -25.16
N ILE A 130 -10.77 -71.08 -24.58
CA ILE A 130 -9.93 -72.29 -24.47
C ILE A 130 -8.71 -71.96 -23.57
N THR A 131 -8.47 -72.87 -22.62
CA THR A 131 -7.35 -73.07 -21.67
C THR A 131 -6.04 -73.53 -22.37
N PRO A 132 -4.99 -74.00 -21.66
CA PRO A 132 -4.06 -73.45 -20.64
C PRO A 132 -2.59 -73.57 -21.20
N PRO A 133 -1.43 -73.75 -20.49
CA PRO A 133 -1.13 -73.84 -19.05
C PRO A 133 0.16 -73.12 -18.52
N GLU A 134 0.14 -72.94 -17.19
CA GLU A 134 1.12 -73.26 -16.13
C GLU A 134 2.67 -73.40 -16.36
N LEU A 135 3.38 -72.48 -15.70
CA LEU A 135 4.62 -72.51 -14.86
C LEU A 135 6.01 -73.08 -15.34
N GLN A 136 6.98 -72.13 -15.34
CA GLN A 136 8.37 -72.13 -14.81
C GLN A 136 9.52 -72.91 -15.54
N PRO A 137 10.83 -72.65 -15.25
CA PRO A 137 11.58 -71.38 -15.00
C PRO A 137 12.99 -71.36 -15.67
N ALA A 138 13.73 -70.24 -15.69
CA ALA A 138 15.21 -70.17 -15.89
C ALA A 138 15.75 -68.73 -15.64
N SER A 139 16.51 -68.47 -14.57
CA SER A 139 17.99 -68.37 -14.48
C SER A 139 18.63 -67.03 -14.91
N SER A 140 19.34 -66.37 -13.97
CA SER A 140 20.36 -65.32 -14.18
C SER A 140 21.66 -65.91 -14.78
N PRO A 141 22.65 -65.12 -15.29
CA PRO A 141 23.64 -64.42 -14.44
C PRO A 141 24.36 -63.15 -15.00
N GLU A 142 25.04 -62.41 -14.09
CA GLU A 142 26.40 -61.74 -14.15
C GLU A 142 26.81 -60.79 -15.31
N ALA A 143 27.72 -59.79 -15.20
CA ALA A 143 28.50 -59.16 -14.10
C ALA A 143 29.29 -57.90 -14.63
N LEU A 144 29.44 -56.87 -13.77
CA LEU A 144 30.60 -55.96 -13.46
C LEU A 144 31.43 -55.21 -14.56
N PRO A 145 32.30 -54.19 -14.26
CA PRO A 145 32.55 -53.39 -13.03
C PRO A 145 32.70 -51.85 -13.21
N LEU A 146 32.80 -51.11 -12.09
CA LEU A 146 33.26 -49.70 -11.96
C LEU A 146 34.69 -49.64 -11.35
N PRO A 147 35.50 -48.60 -11.62
CA PRO A 147 36.77 -48.37 -10.93
C PRO A 147 36.67 -47.39 -9.75
N THR A 148 37.48 -47.67 -8.72
CA THR A 148 37.68 -46.96 -7.44
C THR A 148 38.82 -45.94 -7.53
N VAL A 149 38.72 -44.81 -6.81
CA VAL A 149 39.90 -44.03 -6.35
C VAL A 149 39.66 -43.50 -4.93
N GLU A 150 40.70 -43.62 -4.11
CA GLU A 150 40.78 -43.47 -2.65
C GLU A 150 40.91 -42.02 -2.14
N LEU A 151 40.52 -41.81 -0.88
CA LEU A 151 40.78 -40.60 -0.07
C LEU A 151 41.95 -40.87 0.89
N PRO A 152 42.87 -39.91 1.15
CA PRO A 152 43.84 -40.05 2.22
C PRO A 152 43.33 -39.52 3.57
N ASP A 153 43.70 -40.30 4.58
CA ASP A 153 43.50 -40.15 6.02
C ASP A 153 44.45 -39.11 6.63
N LEU A 154 43.98 -38.36 7.64
CA LEU A 154 44.83 -37.55 8.53
C LEU A 154 44.29 -37.60 9.96
N SER A 155 44.92 -38.45 10.78
CA SER A 155 44.93 -38.32 12.24
C SER A 155 46.10 -37.41 12.71
N PRO A 156 45.99 -36.75 13.88
CA PRO A 156 46.91 -35.67 14.26
C PRO A 156 48.07 -36.15 15.14
N GLY A 157 49.29 -35.66 14.85
CA GLY A 157 50.47 -35.81 15.69
C GLY A 157 50.89 -34.48 16.31
N LEU A 158 50.88 -34.42 17.64
CA LEU A 158 51.54 -33.40 18.46
C LEU A 158 53.08 -33.47 18.29
N VAL A 159 53.77 -32.32 18.33
CA VAL A 159 54.88 -32.02 19.28
C VAL A 159 55.41 -30.58 19.04
N ASP A 160 55.72 -29.99 20.19
CA ASP A 160 56.24 -28.67 20.56
C ASP A 160 57.60 -28.28 19.95
N THR A 161 57.89 -26.98 19.81
CA THR A 161 59.20 -26.37 20.15
C THR A 161 59.21 -24.84 19.90
N GLN A 162 59.63 -24.11 20.93
CA GLN A 162 60.02 -22.70 20.88
C GLN A 162 61.34 -22.49 20.11
N ILE A 163 61.58 -21.28 19.58
CA ILE A 163 62.75 -20.41 19.90
C ILE A 163 62.93 -19.22 18.89
N THR A 164 63.11 -18.02 19.47
CA THR A 164 63.81 -16.79 19.04
C THR A 164 63.27 -15.73 18.06
N GLN A 165 63.27 -14.51 18.62
CA GLN A 165 63.42 -13.18 18.02
C GLN A 165 64.55 -13.04 16.96
N GLN A 166 64.33 -12.27 15.88
CA GLN A 166 64.74 -10.85 15.71
C GLN A 166 65.00 -10.46 14.22
N ARG A 167 64.48 -9.27 13.84
CA ARG A 167 64.94 -8.29 12.82
C ARG A 167 64.49 -8.36 11.34
N ARG A 168 63.47 -7.50 11.11
CA ARG A 168 63.29 -6.44 10.08
C ARG A 168 62.85 -6.81 8.63
N PRO A 169 61.66 -6.33 8.20
CA PRO A 169 61.20 -6.32 6.80
C PRO A 169 61.40 -4.93 6.17
N PHE A 170 62.15 -4.83 5.08
CA PHE A 170 62.18 -3.58 4.27
C PHE A 170 62.10 -3.83 2.76
N LEU A 171 62.26 -5.06 2.28
CA LEU A 171 62.19 -5.39 0.86
C LEU A 171 60.75 -5.57 0.34
N TRP A 172 59.78 -5.92 1.19
CA TRP A 172 58.41 -6.21 0.76
C TRP A 172 57.56 -4.95 0.50
N TYR A 173 57.81 -3.84 1.21
CA TYR A 173 57.06 -2.61 1.01
C TYR A 173 57.32 -1.95 -0.35
N GLY A 174 58.54 -2.10 -0.89
CA GLY A 174 58.87 -1.59 -2.23
C GLY A 174 58.12 -2.33 -3.35
N VAL A 175 57.99 -3.65 -3.23
CA VAL A 175 57.28 -4.48 -4.23
C VAL A 175 55.77 -4.20 -4.20
N ILE A 176 55.20 -4.03 -3.00
CA ILE A 176 53.78 -3.68 -2.85
C ILE A 176 53.50 -2.29 -3.40
N ALA A 177 54.37 -1.30 -3.15
CA ALA A 177 54.19 0.05 -3.68
C ALA A 177 54.21 0.09 -5.22
N ILE A 178 55.07 -0.71 -5.87
CA ILE A 178 55.15 -0.79 -7.34
C ILE A 178 53.91 -1.50 -7.91
N LEU A 179 53.41 -2.55 -7.26
CA LEU A 179 52.18 -3.24 -7.68
C LEU A 179 50.96 -2.33 -7.54
N VAL A 180 50.85 -1.57 -6.45
CA VAL A 180 49.75 -0.61 -6.25
C VAL A 180 49.83 0.52 -7.28
N ALA A 181 51.01 1.06 -7.55
CA ALA A 181 51.20 2.09 -8.58
C ALA A 181 50.85 1.55 -9.98
N GLY A 182 51.23 0.30 -10.30
CA GLY A 182 50.88 -0.36 -11.55
C GLY A 182 49.37 -0.60 -11.70
N VAL A 183 48.68 -0.98 -10.63
CA VAL A 183 47.21 -1.16 -10.62
C VAL A 183 46.50 0.19 -10.76
N LEU A 184 46.97 1.24 -10.08
CA LEU A 184 46.39 2.58 -10.19
C LEU A 184 46.60 3.19 -11.58
N PHE A 185 47.79 3.04 -12.15
CA PHE A 185 48.09 3.52 -13.51
C PHE A 185 47.36 2.69 -14.58
N GLY A 186 47.23 1.38 -14.37
CA GLY A 186 46.40 0.51 -15.20
C GLY A 186 44.92 0.88 -15.13
N ALA A 187 44.41 1.20 -13.94
CA ALA A 187 43.03 1.62 -13.73
C ALA A 187 42.73 2.99 -14.39
N GLU A 188 43.65 3.98 -14.30
CA GLU A 188 43.50 5.24 -15.02
C GLU A 188 43.53 5.06 -16.54
N HIS A 189 44.39 4.19 -17.06
CA HIS A 189 44.52 4.00 -18.50
C HIS A 189 43.36 3.18 -19.09
N LEU A 190 42.84 2.19 -18.34
CA LEU A 190 41.65 1.40 -18.72
C LEU A 190 40.33 2.16 -18.51
N TRP A 191 40.21 3.05 -17.51
CA TRP A 191 39.03 3.92 -17.38
C TRP A 191 39.02 5.08 -18.38
N GLY A 192 40.18 5.60 -18.80
CA GLY A 192 40.27 6.74 -19.72
C GLY A 192 39.86 6.44 -21.17
N HIS A 193 39.86 5.17 -21.60
CA HIS A 193 39.59 4.83 -23.00
C HIS A 193 38.27 4.08 -23.25
N HIS A 194 37.59 3.56 -22.22
CA HIS A 194 36.33 2.80 -22.36
C HIS A 194 35.20 3.25 -21.41
N ALA A 195 35.29 4.42 -20.78
CA ALA A 195 34.13 5.06 -20.17
C ALA A 195 33.20 5.57 -21.29
N HIS A 196 32.36 4.69 -21.84
CA HIS A 196 31.09 5.15 -22.37
C HIS A 196 30.43 5.97 -21.26
N PRO A 197 30.01 7.23 -21.49
CA PRO A 197 29.23 7.94 -20.50
C PRO A 197 28.07 7.01 -20.13
N LEU A 198 27.93 6.68 -18.85
CA LEU A 198 26.72 6.03 -18.35
C LEU A 198 25.55 6.82 -18.94
N PRO A 199 24.57 6.18 -19.59
CA PRO A 199 23.40 6.90 -20.04
C PRO A 199 22.86 7.65 -18.83
N SER A 200 22.80 8.98 -18.92
CA SER A 200 22.14 9.79 -17.92
C SER A 200 20.76 9.16 -17.68
N PRO A 201 20.30 9.04 -16.42
CA PRO A 201 18.94 8.60 -16.18
C PRO A 201 18.02 9.42 -17.08
N PRO A 202 17.05 8.78 -17.78
CA PRO A 202 16.18 9.49 -18.70
C PRO A 202 15.61 10.71 -17.98
N ARG A 203 15.78 11.89 -18.57
CA ARG A 203 15.36 13.15 -17.96
C ARG A 203 13.85 13.07 -17.74
N GLN A 204 13.44 12.99 -16.47
CA GLN A 204 12.02 13.09 -16.13
C GLN A 204 11.55 14.52 -16.34
N ILE A 205 10.43 14.69 -17.03
CA ILE A 205 9.77 15.99 -17.22
C ILE A 205 8.69 16.13 -16.15
N THR A 206 8.75 17.20 -15.36
CA THR A 206 7.65 17.52 -14.45
C THR A 206 6.55 18.30 -15.18
N LEU A 207 5.35 17.73 -15.21
CA LEU A 207 4.18 18.29 -15.87
C LEU A 207 3.13 18.73 -14.85
N GLY A 208 2.69 19.98 -14.94
CA GLY A 208 1.46 20.43 -14.28
C GLY A 208 0.29 20.44 -15.26
N ILE A 209 -0.91 20.11 -14.79
CA ILE A 209 -2.15 20.26 -15.58
C ILE A 209 -3.06 21.27 -14.88
N ALA A 210 -3.16 22.45 -15.50
CA ALA A 210 -3.93 23.57 -14.97
C ALA A 210 -5.45 23.30 -15.00
N PRO A 211 -6.24 24.02 -14.19
CA PRO A 211 -7.69 24.02 -14.25
C PRO A 211 -8.15 24.32 -15.67
N ILE A 212 -9.09 23.53 -16.16
CA ILE A 212 -9.61 23.70 -17.51
C ILE A 212 -10.63 24.84 -17.50
N GLU A 213 -10.40 25.85 -18.33
CA GLU A 213 -11.34 26.95 -18.53
C GLU A 213 -12.58 26.46 -19.28
N ALA A 214 -13.78 26.75 -18.76
CA ALA A 214 -15.05 26.40 -19.41
C ALA A 214 -15.79 27.64 -19.91
N SER A 215 -16.40 27.57 -21.10
CA SER A 215 -17.19 28.69 -21.66
C SER A 215 -18.56 28.89 -21.02
N ASP A 216 -19.14 27.82 -20.47
CA ASP A 216 -20.52 27.78 -19.99
C ASP A 216 -20.70 26.65 -18.96
N VAL A 217 -21.93 26.54 -18.45
CA VAL A 217 -22.32 25.56 -17.42
C VAL A 217 -22.14 24.12 -17.90
N GLU A 218 -22.35 23.86 -19.19
CA GLU A 218 -22.24 22.51 -19.74
C GLU A 218 -20.77 22.08 -19.79
N ALA A 219 -19.90 22.92 -20.35
CA ALA A 219 -18.45 22.72 -20.33
C ALA A 219 -17.90 22.64 -18.89
N GLN A 220 -18.42 23.47 -17.97
CA GLN A 220 -17.99 23.48 -16.57
C GLN A 220 -18.29 22.13 -15.88
N SER A 221 -19.37 21.46 -16.26
CA SER A 221 -19.76 20.18 -15.66
C SER A 221 -18.77 19.05 -15.95
N ILE A 222 -18.01 19.13 -17.05
CA ILE A 222 -17.03 18.10 -17.46
C ILE A 222 -15.58 18.52 -17.22
N ALA A 223 -15.30 19.81 -17.04
CA ALA A 223 -13.94 20.36 -17.01
C ALA A 223 -13.06 19.72 -15.93
N GLU A 224 -13.48 19.76 -14.66
CA GLU A 224 -12.65 19.25 -13.56
C GLU A 224 -12.55 17.71 -13.52
N PRO A 225 -13.64 16.94 -13.69
CA PRO A 225 -13.56 15.49 -13.78
C PRO A 225 -12.63 15.03 -14.91
N PHE A 226 -12.72 15.66 -16.09
CA PHE A 226 -11.86 15.36 -17.23
C PHE A 226 -10.40 15.75 -16.97
N ARG A 227 -10.15 16.87 -16.30
CA ARG A 227 -8.80 17.28 -15.90
C ARG A 227 -8.14 16.27 -14.97
N LEU A 228 -8.84 15.82 -13.93
CA LEU A 228 -8.32 14.82 -12.99
C LEU A 228 -8.01 13.50 -13.71
N GLU A 229 -8.83 13.14 -14.70
CA GLU A 229 -8.55 11.95 -15.50
C GLU A 229 -7.35 12.14 -16.45
N LEU A 230 -7.13 13.35 -16.97
CA LEU A 230 -5.92 13.68 -17.72
C LEU A 230 -4.68 13.65 -16.82
N VAL A 231 -4.79 14.05 -15.55
CA VAL A 231 -3.72 13.88 -14.54
C VAL A 231 -3.37 12.40 -14.40
N ASP A 232 -4.38 11.56 -14.19
CA ASP A 232 -4.19 10.10 -14.05
C ASP A 232 -3.61 9.49 -15.34
N ALA A 233 -4.10 9.87 -16.52
CA ALA A 233 -3.58 9.36 -17.80
C ALA A 233 -2.15 9.85 -18.09
N ALA A 234 -1.81 11.09 -17.74
CA ALA A 234 -0.49 11.65 -17.94
C ALA A 234 0.55 11.11 -16.95
N SER A 235 0.14 10.70 -15.74
CA SER A 235 1.04 10.13 -14.73
C SER A 235 1.61 8.77 -15.15
N GLN A 236 0.91 8.07 -16.03
CA GLN A 236 1.32 6.78 -16.59
C GLN A 236 2.27 6.91 -17.79
N LEU A 237 2.59 8.13 -18.22
CA LEU A 237 3.52 8.37 -19.33
C LEU A 237 4.97 8.10 -18.89
N PRO A 238 5.72 7.24 -19.61
CA PRO A 238 7.12 7.00 -19.32
C PRO A 238 7.94 8.30 -19.35
N GLY A 239 8.67 8.59 -18.27
CA GLY A 239 9.52 9.78 -18.19
C GLY A 239 8.77 11.09 -17.89
N VAL A 240 7.46 11.05 -17.63
CA VAL A 240 6.69 12.20 -17.15
C VAL A 240 6.35 12.00 -15.69
N VAL A 241 6.50 13.05 -14.88
CA VAL A 241 6.03 13.08 -13.49
C VAL A 241 5.00 14.18 -13.38
N VAL A 242 3.74 13.81 -13.23
CA VAL A 242 2.68 14.78 -12.98
C VAL A 242 2.80 15.26 -11.53
N ARG A 243 2.78 16.60 -11.35
CA ARG A 243 2.88 17.25 -10.04
C ARG A 243 1.79 18.32 -9.90
N ALA A 244 1.57 18.75 -8.65
CA ALA A 244 0.70 19.86 -8.31
C ALA A 244 -0.77 19.63 -8.75
N ALA A 245 -1.23 18.38 -8.79
CA ALA A 245 -2.55 18.01 -9.30
C ALA A 245 -3.71 18.76 -8.60
N HIS A 246 -3.56 19.07 -7.32
CA HIS A 246 -4.53 19.80 -6.49
C HIS A 246 -4.04 21.20 -6.08
N SER A 247 -2.83 21.58 -6.47
CA SER A 247 -2.21 22.85 -6.09
C SER A 247 -2.58 24.01 -7.00
N PHE A 248 -3.20 23.73 -8.16
CA PHE A 248 -3.79 24.77 -8.97
C PHE A 248 -5.20 25.08 -8.42
N GLY A 249 -5.38 26.25 -7.79
CA GLY A 249 -6.71 26.72 -7.40
C GLY A 249 -7.64 26.90 -8.61
N SER A 250 -8.90 27.25 -8.43
CA SER A 250 -9.91 27.33 -9.51
C SER A 250 -9.76 28.50 -10.50
N THR A 251 -8.67 29.27 -10.42
CA THR A 251 -8.52 30.53 -11.18
C THR A 251 -7.74 30.32 -12.48
N THR A 252 -8.18 31.00 -13.53
CA THR A 252 -7.45 31.11 -14.80
C THR A 252 -6.00 31.58 -14.59
N ILE A 253 -5.06 30.86 -15.19
CA ILE A 253 -3.63 31.17 -15.10
C ILE A 253 -3.28 32.19 -16.18
N ASN A 254 -2.84 33.38 -15.77
CA ASN A 254 -2.29 34.37 -16.70
C ASN A 254 -0.90 33.91 -17.18
N HIS A 255 -0.62 34.06 -18.48
CA HIS A 255 0.66 33.73 -19.10
C HIS A 255 1.86 34.39 -18.40
N ASP A 256 1.73 35.65 -17.97
CA ASP A 256 2.78 36.38 -17.25
C ASP A 256 3.14 35.75 -15.89
N ALA A 257 2.21 35.00 -15.29
CA ALA A 257 2.40 34.34 -13.99
C ALA A 257 2.98 32.93 -14.11
N ILE A 258 3.06 32.37 -15.33
CA ILE A 258 3.52 30.98 -15.53
C ILE A 258 4.94 30.76 -15.01
N PRO A 259 5.94 31.64 -15.26
CA PRO A 259 7.29 31.41 -14.77
C PRO A 259 7.40 31.35 -13.25
N SER A 260 6.74 32.27 -12.55
CA SER A 260 6.75 32.30 -11.08
C SER A 260 5.95 31.14 -10.48
N LEU A 261 4.80 30.79 -11.07
CA LEU A 261 3.97 29.66 -10.64
C LEU A 261 4.71 28.34 -10.80
N THR A 262 5.26 28.08 -11.98
CA THR A 262 5.97 26.83 -12.30
C THR A 262 7.29 26.73 -11.54
N GLN A 263 7.99 27.84 -11.27
CA GLN A 263 9.14 27.84 -10.37
C GLN A 263 8.72 27.45 -8.94
N GLY A 264 7.62 28.02 -8.43
CA GLY A 264 7.10 27.72 -7.09
C GLY A 264 6.65 26.26 -6.94
N LEU A 265 6.04 25.69 -7.98
CA LEU A 265 5.55 24.31 -8.03
C LEU A 265 6.59 23.31 -8.59
N GLN A 266 7.78 23.79 -8.97
CA GLN A 266 8.88 23.01 -9.55
C GLN A 266 8.47 22.19 -10.79
N LEU A 267 7.84 22.86 -11.74
CA LEU A 267 7.33 22.29 -12.99
C LEU A 267 8.21 22.68 -14.18
N ASP A 268 8.58 21.71 -15.01
CA ASP A 268 9.25 21.95 -16.29
C ASP A 268 8.27 22.47 -17.34
N THR A 269 7.05 21.94 -17.33
CA THR A 269 5.99 22.23 -18.31
C THR A 269 4.63 22.35 -17.64
N LEU A 270 3.74 23.13 -18.27
CA LEU A 270 2.36 23.32 -17.84
C LEU A 270 1.43 23.06 -19.03
N LEU A 271 0.36 22.30 -18.81
CA LEU A 271 -0.72 22.10 -19.77
C LEU A 271 -1.90 22.99 -19.36
N LEU A 272 -2.21 23.99 -20.18
CA LEU A 272 -3.37 24.85 -20.06
C LEU A 272 -4.51 24.28 -20.90
N GLY A 273 -5.72 24.22 -20.36
CA GLY A 273 -6.88 23.65 -21.06
C GLY A 273 -8.03 24.64 -21.16
N LYS A 274 -8.74 24.60 -22.28
CA LYS A 274 -10.01 25.31 -22.48
C LYS A 274 -11.01 24.40 -23.17
N ILE A 275 -12.25 24.39 -22.65
CA ILE A 275 -13.40 23.71 -23.23
C ILE A 275 -14.43 24.75 -23.62
N THR A 276 -14.88 24.69 -24.87
CA THR A 276 -15.99 25.51 -25.36
C THR A 276 -17.10 24.67 -25.95
N THR A 277 -18.36 25.01 -25.66
CA THR A 277 -19.52 24.34 -26.27
C THR A 277 -19.82 24.95 -27.63
N SER A 278 -19.66 24.15 -28.69
CA SER A 278 -19.84 24.58 -30.09
C SER A 278 -21.21 24.25 -30.66
N ALA A 279 -21.85 23.21 -30.11
CA ALA A 279 -23.28 22.90 -30.26
C ALA A 279 -23.77 22.18 -28.98
N PRO A 280 -25.09 22.03 -28.74
CA PRO A 280 -25.57 21.28 -27.58
C PRO A 280 -24.94 19.89 -27.50
N HIS A 281 -24.37 19.56 -26.34
CA HIS A 281 -23.65 18.29 -26.10
C HIS A 281 -22.40 18.07 -26.98
N HIS A 282 -21.86 19.12 -27.60
CA HIS A 282 -20.65 19.07 -28.42
C HIS A 282 -19.63 20.10 -27.95
N PHE A 283 -18.44 19.60 -27.60
CA PHE A 283 -17.38 20.36 -26.94
C PHE A 283 -16.12 20.40 -27.80
N ASP A 284 -15.53 21.58 -27.90
CA ASP A 284 -14.20 21.79 -28.47
C ASP A 284 -13.20 21.96 -27.34
N PHE A 285 -12.16 21.13 -27.36
CA PHE A 285 -11.08 21.11 -26.39
C PHE A 285 -9.84 21.71 -27.02
N THR A 286 -9.28 22.73 -26.38
CA THR A 286 -7.99 23.30 -26.76
C THR A 286 -7.03 23.17 -25.60
N PHE A 287 -5.90 22.51 -25.83
CA PHE A 287 -4.84 22.37 -24.85
C PHE A 287 -3.57 23.04 -25.35
N GLU A 288 -2.97 23.89 -24.52
CA GLU A 288 -1.71 24.56 -24.77
C GLU A 288 -0.64 24.00 -23.83
N LEU A 289 0.41 23.42 -24.39
CA LEU A 289 1.58 23.00 -23.63
C LEU A 289 2.63 24.12 -23.67
N VAL A 290 3.06 24.58 -22.51
CA VAL A 290 4.03 25.66 -22.35
C VAL A 290 5.20 25.22 -21.48
N ARG A 291 6.38 25.78 -21.74
CA ARG A 291 7.55 25.62 -20.87
C ARG A 291 7.41 26.53 -19.66
N GLY A 292 7.61 25.99 -18.47
CA GLY A 292 7.45 26.73 -17.23
C GLY A 292 8.40 27.91 -17.12
N SER A 293 9.69 27.71 -17.39
CA SER A 293 10.74 28.70 -17.13
C SER A 293 10.58 30.08 -17.79
N ASP A 294 9.92 30.14 -18.94
CA ASP A 294 9.84 31.33 -19.79
C ASP A 294 8.47 31.50 -20.48
N ALA A 295 7.47 30.69 -20.10
CA ALA A 295 6.15 30.63 -20.72
C ALA A 295 6.18 30.40 -22.25
N VAL A 296 7.27 29.82 -22.78
CA VAL A 296 7.36 29.58 -24.23
C VAL A 296 6.37 28.50 -24.64
N HIS A 297 5.55 28.84 -25.62
CA HIS A 297 4.64 27.92 -26.29
C HIS A 297 5.40 26.73 -26.90
N LEU A 298 5.04 25.50 -26.50
CA LEU A 298 5.64 24.26 -27.01
C LEU A 298 4.75 23.56 -28.02
N ALA A 299 3.44 23.48 -27.79
CA ALA A 299 2.48 22.85 -28.70
C ALA A 299 1.04 23.27 -28.37
N THR A 300 0.16 23.22 -29.37
CA THR A 300 -1.30 23.26 -29.19
C THR A 300 -1.92 21.96 -29.69
N PHE A 301 -2.90 21.46 -28.95
CA PHE A 301 -3.72 20.33 -29.34
C PHE A 301 -5.18 20.75 -29.42
N HIS A 302 -5.89 20.27 -30.44
CA HIS A 302 -7.30 20.57 -30.67
C HIS A 302 -8.09 19.27 -30.83
N TYR A 303 -9.17 19.15 -30.09
CA TYR A 303 -10.08 18.01 -30.17
C TYR A 303 -11.52 18.51 -30.15
N SER A 304 -12.43 17.71 -30.68
CA SER A 304 -13.84 18.02 -30.68
C SER A 304 -14.63 16.73 -30.54
N GLY A 305 -15.71 16.76 -29.77
CA GLY A 305 -16.55 15.59 -29.57
C GLY A 305 -17.66 15.79 -28.54
N THR A 306 -18.44 14.75 -28.32
CA THR A 306 -19.53 14.74 -27.33
C THR A 306 -19.07 14.20 -25.98
N LYS A 307 -19.93 14.25 -24.95
CA LYS A 307 -19.65 13.69 -23.61
C LYS A 307 -19.30 12.19 -23.69
N GLU A 308 -19.95 11.47 -24.59
CA GLU A 308 -19.72 10.05 -24.87
C GLU A 308 -18.30 9.79 -25.43
N GLN A 309 -17.73 10.75 -26.15
CA GLN A 309 -16.44 10.60 -26.81
C GLN A 309 -15.25 11.02 -25.93
N LEU A 310 -15.49 11.49 -24.70
CA LEU A 310 -14.45 11.97 -23.79
C LEU A 310 -13.32 10.94 -23.57
N GLY A 311 -13.64 9.64 -23.47
CA GLY A 311 -12.61 8.60 -23.30
C GLY A 311 -11.69 8.42 -24.51
N THR A 312 -12.25 8.62 -25.71
CA THR A 312 -11.45 8.64 -26.94
C THR A 312 -10.56 9.89 -26.97
N ILE A 313 -11.11 11.05 -26.63
CA ILE A 313 -10.38 12.32 -26.61
C ILE A 313 -9.24 12.27 -25.58
N ARG A 314 -9.49 11.79 -24.37
CA ARG A 314 -8.46 11.58 -23.34
C ARG A 314 -7.30 10.73 -23.85
N SER A 315 -7.62 9.62 -24.53
CA SER A 315 -6.61 8.70 -25.06
C SER A 315 -5.81 9.31 -26.21
N GLN A 316 -6.42 10.20 -27.01
CA GLN A 316 -5.71 10.98 -28.02
C GLN A 316 -4.77 12.01 -27.36
N ILE A 317 -5.26 12.77 -26.37
CA ILE A 317 -4.45 13.73 -25.61
C ILE A 317 -3.25 13.05 -24.97
N GLN A 318 -3.45 11.91 -24.32
CA GLN A 318 -2.36 11.17 -23.68
C GLN A 318 -1.28 10.76 -24.71
N ARG A 319 -1.68 10.25 -25.88
CA ARG A 319 -0.75 9.88 -26.95
C ARG A 319 0.00 11.10 -27.48
N ASP A 320 -0.69 12.20 -27.71
CA ASP A 320 -0.09 13.40 -28.29
C ASP A 320 0.85 14.09 -27.29
N LEU A 321 0.52 14.08 -26.00
CA LEU A 321 1.41 14.47 -24.91
C LEU A 321 2.66 13.58 -24.86
N PHE A 322 2.49 12.25 -24.94
CA PHE A 322 3.62 11.33 -24.97
C PHE A 322 4.56 11.60 -26.14
N LEU A 323 4.02 11.74 -27.35
CA LEU A 323 4.82 12.04 -28.55
C LEU A 323 5.54 13.38 -28.45
N ARG A 324 4.96 14.36 -27.74
CA ARG A 324 5.56 15.68 -27.58
C ARG A 324 6.61 15.76 -26.48
N LEU A 325 6.37 15.07 -25.37
CA LEU A 325 7.23 15.10 -24.18
C LEU A 325 8.35 14.06 -24.23
N SER A 326 8.20 13.00 -25.01
CA SER A 326 9.23 11.94 -25.08
C SER A 326 10.39 12.32 -25.99
N ASP A 327 11.61 12.29 -25.44
CA ASP A 327 12.87 12.45 -26.19
C ASP A 327 13.17 11.28 -27.15
N SER A 328 12.43 10.17 -27.04
CA SER A 328 12.58 8.99 -27.89
C SER A 328 11.21 8.40 -28.26
N PRO A 329 10.62 8.77 -29.41
CA PRO A 329 9.30 8.27 -29.85
C PRO A 329 9.28 6.77 -30.20
N SER A 330 10.37 6.03 -29.92
CA SER A 330 10.50 4.59 -30.16
C SER A 330 10.01 3.72 -29.00
N SER A 331 9.80 4.30 -27.80
CA SER A 331 9.13 3.60 -26.71
C SER A 331 7.65 3.43 -27.06
N ARG A 332 7.20 2.18 -27.07
CA ARG A 332 5.79 1.87 -27.26
C ARG A 332 5.03 2.30 -26.02
N LEU A 333 4.08 3.21 -26.17
CA LEU A 333 3.09 3.46 -25.14
C LEU A 333 2.09 2.30 -25.19
N ASP A 334 2.12 1.44 -24.18
CA ASP A 334 1.06 0.45 -24.02
C ASP A 334 -0.24 1.24 -23.80
N PRO A 335 -1.28 1.05 -24.63
CA PRO A 335 -2.53 1.75 -24.43
C PRO A 335 -3.02 1.48 -23.03
N ILE A 336 -3.30 2.52 -22.24
CA ILE A 336 -4.11 2.35 -21.05
C ILE A 336 -5.45 1.84 -21.56
N HIS A 337 -5.74 0.57 -21.30
CA HIS A 337 -7.04 0.03 -21.61
C HIS A 337 -8.06 0.76 -20.74
N SER A 338 -8.94 1.46 -21.42
CA SER A 338 -10.11 2.11 -20.86
C SER A 338 -11.30 1.58 -21.62
N THR A 339 -12.49 1.77 -21.08
CA THR A 339 -13.70 1.31 -21.74
C THR A 339 -13.87 1.95 -23.13
N GLU A 340 -14.25 1.14 -24.11
CA GLU A 340 -14.78 1.61 -25.40
C GLU A 340 -16.28 1.93 -25.30
N ASN A 341 -16.93 1.53 -24.20
CA ASN A 341 -18.32 1.86 -23.92
C ASN A 341 -18.42 3.30 -23.43
N THR A 342 -18.86 4.16 -24.32
CA THR A 342 -18.97 5.59 -24.08
C THR A 342 -19.91 5.96 -22.94
N GLN A 343 -20.97 5.19 -22.72
CA GLN A 343 -21.90 5.42 -21.62
C GLN A 343 -21.28 4.99 -20.28
N ALA A 344 -20.59 3.84 -20.25
CA ALA A 344 -19.85 3.42 -19.06
C ALA A 344 -18.81 4.47 -18.65
N TYR A 345 -18.11 5.05 -19.62
CA TYR A 345 -17.16 6.13 -19.40
C TYR A 345 -17.80 7.41 -18.85
N SER A 346 -18.94 7.82 -19.42
CA SER A 346 -19.68 8.99 -18.95
C SER A 346 -20.14 8.82 -17.50
N ASP A 347 -20.67 7.65 -17.15
CA ASP A 347 -21.11 7.35 -15.77
C ASP A 347 -19.91 7.32 -14.81
N TYR A 348 -18.78 6.74 -15.22
CA TYR A 348 -17.55 6.80 -14.44
C TYR A 348 -17.10 8.24 -14.15
N LEU A 349 -17.10 9.11 -15.15
CA LEU A 349 -16.74 10.51 -14.98
C LEU A 349 -17.71 11.24 -14.04
N GLN A 350 -19.00 10.94 -14.14
CA GLN A 350 -20.02 11.47 -13.24
C GLN A 350 -19.73 11.04 -11.79
N GLY A 351 -19.39 9.77 -11.57
CA GLY A 351 -19.01 9.27 -10.25
C GLY A 351 -17.76 9.97 -9.70
N ARG A 352 -16.74 10.22 -10.52
CA ARG A 352 -15.56 11.01 -10.12
C ARG A 352 -15.92 12.45 -9.76
N GLN A 353 -16.84 13.07 -10.50
CA GLN A 353 -17.32 14.42 -10.23
C GLN A 353 -17.97 14.54 -8.85
N GLU A 354 -18.83 13.59 -8.49
CA GLU A 354 -19.51 13.56 -7.19
C GLU A 354 -18.50 13.44 -6.03
N LEU A 355 -17.36 12.78 -6.25
CA LEU A 355 -16.30 12.63 -5.25
C LEU A 355 -15.37 13.85 -5.09
N ILE A 356 -15.48 14.90 -5.93
CA ILE A 356 -14.69 16.13 -5.75
C ILE A 356 -15.04 16.81 -4.42
N HIS A 357 -16.32 16.76 -4.04
CA HIS A 357 -16.84 17.30 -2.79
C HIS A 357 -17.64 16.21 -2.07
N PRO A 358 -16.97 15.28 -1.38
CA PRO A 358 -17.61 14.06 -0.88
C PRO A 358 -18.49 14.38 0.34
N THR A 359 -19.79 14.52 0.12
CA THR A 359 -20.82 14.43 1.16
C THR A 359 -21.41 13.02 1.18
N ASP A 360 -22.10 12.62 2.26
CA ASP A 360 -22.76 11.31 2.31
C ASP A 360 -23.67 11.05 1.10
N GLU A 361 -24.42 12.07 0.68
CA GLU A 361 -25.29 12.00 -0.51
C GLU A 361 -24.49 11.90 -1.81
N ALA A 362 -23.41 12.68 -1.94
CA ALA A 362 -22.55 12.66 -3.13
C ALA A 362 -21.82 11.32 -3.27
N ILE A 363 -21.29 10.77 -2.17
CA ILE A 363 -20.69 9.43 -2.13
C ILE A 363 -21.73 8.38 -2.54
N GLY A 364 -22.97 8.50 -2.05
CA GLY A 364 -24.08 7.64 -2.46
C GLY A 364 -24.38 7.66 -3.96
N ARG A 365 -24.38 8.85 -4.59
CA ARG A 365 -24.53 9.02 -6.04
C ARG A 365 -23.33 8.47 -6.80
N ALA A 366 -22.11 8.76 -6.37
CA ALA A 366 -20.89 8.23 -6.96
C ALA A 366 -20.88 6.69 -7.03
N ILE A 367 -21.29 6.03 -5.94
CA ILE A 367 -21.44 4.57 -5.90
C ILE A 367 -22.45 4.08 -6.95
N GLN A 368 -23.56 4.79 -7.14
CA GLN A 368 -24.56 4.41 -8.16
C GLN A 368 -23.99 4.55 -9.56
N ASP A 369 -23.29 5.66 -9.84
CA ASP A 369 -22.69 5.94 -11.14
C ASP A 369 -21.60 4.92 -11.48
N PHE A 370 -20.70 4.61 -10.56
CA PHE A 370 -19.67 3.58 -10.77
C PHE A 370 -20.26 2.17 -10.93
N ARG A 371 -21.35 1.85 -10.21
CA ARG A 371 -22.06 0.58 -10.41
C ARG A 371 -22.73 0.53 -11.78
N SER A 372 -23.27 1.63 -12.27
CA SER A 372 -23.79 1.73 -13.63
C SER A 372 -22.67 1.49 -14.65
N ALA A 373 -21.53 2.16 -14.51
CA ALA A 373 -20.37 2.00 -15.38
C ALA A 373 -19.86 0.55 -15.43
N THR A 374 -19.66 -0.08 -14.27
CA THR A 374 -19.18 -1.48 -14.17
C THR A 374 -20.21 -2.51 -14.67
N SER A 375 -21.51 -2.19 -14.63
CA SER A 375 -22.55 -3.06 -15.21
C SER A 375 -22.59 -3.01 -16.74
N GLN A 376 -22.17 -1.89 -17.32
CA GLN A 376 -22.14 -1.66 -18.76
C GLN A 376 -20.84 -2.16 -19.40
N ASP A 377 -19.74 -2.14 -18.64
CA ASP A 377 -18.48 -2.74 -19.02
C ASP A 377 -17.83 -3.41 -17.79
N ALA A 378 -17.93 -4.74 -17.75
CA ALA A 378 -17.36 -5.57 -16.68
C ALA A 378 -15.83 -5.67 -16.73
N SER A 379 -15.17 -5.10 -17.74
CA SER A 379 -13.71 -5.01 -17.86
C SER A 379 -13.17 -3.61 -17.53
N PHE A 380 -14.04 -2.66 -17.14
CA PHE A 380 -13.65 -1.28 -16.90
C PHE A 380 -12.96 -1.08 -15.54
N VAL A 381 -11.65 -1.32 -15.53
CA VAL A 381 -10.77 -1.25 -14.35
C VAL A 381 -10.98 0.02 -13.53
N GLN A 382 -10.95 1.20 -14.17
CA GLN A 382 -11.04 2.50 -13.51
C GLN A 382 -12.37 2.68 -12.76
N ALA A 383 -13.48 2.16 -13.30
CA ALA A 383 -14.77 2.21 -12.61
C ALA A 383 -14.82 1.28 -11.39
N PHE A 384 -14.16 0.12 -11.43
CA PHE A 384 -14.01 -0.73 -10.24
C PHE A 384 -13.10 -0.10 -9.19
N SER A 385 -12.01 0.56 -9.58
CA SER A 385 -11.15 1.31 -8.66
C SER A 385 -11.91 2.45 -7.98
N GLY A 386 -12.59 3.29 -8.77
CA GLY A 386 -13.42 4.38 -8.25
C GLY A 386 -14.55 3.88 -7.35
N LEU A 387 -15.17 2.74 -7.67
CA LEU A 387 -16.16 2.09 -6.81
C LEU A 387 -15.55 1.65 -5.47
N GLY A 388 -14.34 1.09 -5.50
CA GLY A 388 -13.58 0.73 -4.30
C GLY A 388 -13.32 1.93 -3.40
N SER A 389 -12.79 3.00 -3.99
CA SER A 389 -12.50 4.28 -3.32
C SER A 389 -13.78 4.92 -2.75
N ALA A 390 -14.89 4.92 -3.49
CA ALA A 390 -16.17 5.47 -3.04
C ALA A 390 -16.73 4.71 -1.83
N TYR A 391 -16.67 3.38 -1.85
CA TYR A 391 -17.08 2.56 -0.71
C TYR A 391 -16.16 2.74 0.50
N LEU A 392 -14.85 2.90 0.28
CA LEU A 392 -13.92 3.23 1.36
C LEU A 392 -14.29 4.59 1.98
N LEU A 393 -14.49 5.63 1.17
CA LEU A 393 -14.93 6.95 1.66
C LEU A 393 -16.24 6.88 2.45
N ARG A 394 -17.19 6.04 2.03
CA ARG A 394 -18.44 5.83 2.76
C ARG A 394 -18.22 5.21 4.15
N ALA A 395 -17.34 4.21 4.24
CA ALA A 395 -17.00 3.57 5.51
C ALA A 395 -16.32 4.55 6.48
N GLU A 396 -15.55 5.50 5.94
CA GLU A 396 -14.86 6.54 6.70
C GLU A 396 -15.78 7.71 7.12
N HIS A 397 -16.81 8.02 6.33
CA HIS A 397 -17.79 9.08 6.65
C HIS A 397 -18.90 8.62 7.61
N SER A 398 -19.38 7.38 7.49
CA SER A 398 -20.55 6.90 8.24
C SER A 398 -20.29 5.60 8.99
N SER A 399 -20.76 5.55 10.24
CA SER A 399 -20.67 4.35 11.08
C SER A 399 -21.80 3.34 10.83
N LEU A 400 -22.91 3.75 10.19
CA LEU A 400 -24.13 2.93 10.10
C LEU A 400 -24.06 1.76 9.12
N ASP A 401 -23.07 1.73 8.21
CA ASP A 401 -22.86 0.63 7.26
C ASP A 401 -21.38 0.26 7.05
N ARG A 402 -20.51 0.64 7.99
CA ARG A 402 -19.05 0.61 7.85
C ARG A 402 -18.52 -0.75 7.36
N ASP A 403 -18.85 -1.85 8.04
CA ASP A 403 -18.33 -3.18 7.66
C ASP A 403 -18.82 -3.63 6.27
N ALA A 404 -20.08 -3.30 5.93
CA ALA A 404 -20.61 -3.60 4.60
C ALA A 404 -19.93 -2.76 3.53
N SER A 405 -19.64 -1.49 3.83
CA SER A 405 -18.87 -0.58 2.97
C SER A 405 -17.43 -1.06 2.78
N TYR A 406 -16.74 -1.48 3.83
CA TYR A 406 -15.40 -2.08 3.71
C TYR A 406 -15.40 -3.38 2.90
N ALA A 407 -16.39 -4.25 3.10
CA ALA A 407 -16.52 -5.48 2.31
C ALA A 407 -16.74 -5.18 0.81
N ALA A 408 -17.58 -4.19 0.50
CA ALA A 408 -17.83 -3.76 -0.87
C ALA A 408 -16.60 -3.09 -1.51
N ALA A 409 -15.89 -2.24 -0.75
CA ALA A 409 -14.65 -1.62 -1.18
C ALA A 409 -13.58 -2.67 -1.53
N ARG A 410 -13.45 -3.71 -0.69
CA ARG A 410 -12.54 -4.83 -0.92
C ARG A 410 -12.91 -5.60 -2.19
N ALA A 411 -14.19 -5.92 -2.38
CA ALA A 411 -14.65 -6.68 -3.54
C ALA A 411 -14.40 -5.93 -4.86
N ALA A 412 -14.69 -4.63 -4.90
CA ALA A 412 -14.44 -3.78 -6.06
C ALA A 412 -12.94 -3.67 -6.35
N SER A 413 -12.11 -3.39 -5.32
CA SER A 413 -10.66 -3.26 -5.48
C SER A 413 -9.99 -4.55 -5.96
N LEU A 414 -10.40 -5.71 -5.41
CA LEU A 414 -9.88 -7.01 -5.86
C LEU A 414 -10.31 -7.33 -7.30
N THR A 415 -11.50 -6.89 -7.72
CA THR A 415 -11.94 -7.04 -9.12
C THR A 415 -11.08 -6.18 -10.05
N ALA A 416 -10.81 -4.92 -9.69
CA ALA A 416 -9.92 -4.06 -10.45
C ALA A 416 -8.51 -4.64 -10.59
N ILE A 417 -7.93 -5.16 -9.49
CA ILE A 417 -6.60 -5.81 -9.49
C ILE A 417 -6.60 -7.09 -10.33
N HIS A 418 -7.69 -7.86 -10.32
CA HIS A 418 -7.82 -9.06 -11.16
C HIS A 418 -7.84 -8.71 -12.66
N LEU A 419 -8.49 -7.60 -13.02
CA LEU A 419 -8.56 -7.12 -14.39
C LEU A 419 -7.24 -6.49 -14.86
N ASP A 420 -6.60 -5.68 -14.02
CA ASP A 420 -5.26 -5.14 -14.24
C ASP A 420 -4.46 -5.08 -12.92
N PRO A 421 -3.44 -5.96 -12.75
CA PRO A 421 -2.58 -5.98 -11.57
C PRO A 421 -1.69 -4.74 -11.39
N ARG A 422 -1.67 -3.79 -12.33
CA ARG A 422 -0.90 -2.54 -12.21
C ARG A 422 -1.75 -1.36 -11.71
N THR A 423 -2.99 -1.61 -11.33
CA THR A 423 -3.94 -0.56 -10.93
C THR A 423 -3.60 0.06 -9.58
N ALA A 424 -2.88 1.18 -9.60
CA ALA A 424 -2.36 1.82 -8.39
C ALA A 424 -3.46 2.19 -7.37
N GLU A 425 -4.55 2.81 -7.82
CA GLU A 425 -5.66 3.23 -6.96
C GLU A 425 -6.29 2.03 -6.21
N ALA A 426 -6.50 0.91 -6.90
CA ALA A 426 -7.09 -0.29 -6.30
C ALA A 426 -6.14 -0.92 -5.25
N HIS A 427 -4.83 -0.95 -5.53
CA HIS A 427 -3.83 -1.36 -4.56
C HIS A 427 -3.79 -0.42 -3.34
N ALA A 428 -3.88 0.90 -3.54
CA ALA A 428 -3.90 1.85 -2.44
C ALA A 428 -5.14 1.67 -1.54
N THR A 429 -6.32 1.57 -2.15
CA THR A 429 -7.58 1.30 -1.44
C THR A 429 -7.51 -0.01 -0.67
N LEU A 430 -7.02 -1.10 -1.29
CA LEU A 430 -6.85 -2.38 -0.62
C LEU A 430 -5.86 -2.32 0.54
N GLY A 431 -4.75 -1.60 0.36
CA GLY A 431 -3.76 -1.40 1.42
C GLY A 431 -4.35 -0.67 2.63
N PHE A 432 -5.15 0.37 2.41
CA PHE A 432 -5.78 1.09 3.51
C PHE A 432 -6.91 0.29 4.17
N LEU A 433 -7.62 -0.56 3.43
CA LEU A 433 -8.55 -1.53 4.01
C LEU A 433 -7.83 -2.54 4.91
N TYR A 434 -6.69 -3.07 4.47
CA TYR A 434 -5.88 -3.95 5.33
C TYR A 434 -5.46 -3.25 6.62
N PHE A 435 -5.15 -1.95 6.56
CA PHE A 435 -4.82 -1.19 7.75
C PHE A 435 -6.05 -0.95 8.63
N ARG A 436 -7.06 -0.23 8.12
CA ARG A 436 -8.20 0.27 8.90
C ARG A 436 -9.17 -0.81 9.35
N HIS A 437 -9.49 -1.77 8.47
CA HIS A 437 -10.45 -2.83 8.75
C HIS A 437 -9.81 -4.12 9.22
N ASP A 438 -8.67 -4.56 8.66
CA ASP A 438 -8.10 -5.87 9.05
C ASP A 438 -7.02 -5.77 10.15
N TRP A 439 -6.66 -4.54 10.55
CA TRP A 439 -5.55 -4.26 11.48
C TRP A 439 -4.25 -4.98 11.08
N ASN A 440 -4.00 -5.04 9.77
CA ASN A 440 -2.88 -5.74 9.16
C ASN A 440 -1.94 -4.75 8.47
N ALA A 441 -1.09 -4.11 9.26
CA ALA A 441 -0.13 -3.13 8.77
C ALA A 441 0.87 -3.71 7.75
N VAL A 442 1.21 -5.00 7.85
CA VAL A 442 2.16 -5.65 6.92
C VAL A 442 1.55 -5.80 5.53
N ALA A 443 0.30 -6.27 5.45
CA ALA A 443 -0.41 -6.35 4.18
C ALA A 443 -0.67 -4.94 3.62
N ALA A 444 -1.05 -3.99 4.48
CA ALA A 444 -1.24 -2.60 4.10
C ALA A 444 0.00 -1.97 3.44
N GLU A 445 1.16 -2.12 4.08
CA GLU A 445 2.45 -1.63 3.55
C GLU A 445 2.81 -2.30 2.21
N SER A 446 2.54 -3.60 2.06
CA SER A 446 2.80 -4.31 0.81
C SER A 446 2.00 -3.71 -0.35
N GLU A 447 0.69 -3.55 -0.17
CA GLU A 447 -0.20 -3.02 -1.22
C GLU A 447 0.07 -1.54 -1.51
N LEU A 448 0.30 -0.72 -0.49
CA LEU A 448 0.61 0.70 -0.66
C LEU A 448 1.93 0.92 -1.40
N LYS A 449 2.94 0.06 -1.19
CA LYS A 449 4.17 0.08 -1.98
C LYS A 449 3.91 -0.27 -3.45
N GLN A 450 3.07 -1.26 -3.74
CA GLN A 450 2.67 -1.54 -5.12
C GLN A 450 2.05 -0.30 -5.76
N ALA A 451 1.10 0.37 -5.08
CA ALA A 451 0.48 1.59 -5.58
C ALA A 451 1.50 2.72 -5.85
N ILE A 452 2.46 2.94 -4.96
CA ILE A 452 3.51 3.96 -5.10
C ILE A 452 4.51 3.60 -6.21
N ASP A 453 4.84 2.33 -6.39
CA ASP A 453 5.76 1.86 -7.43
C ASP A 453 5.14 2.04 -8.83
N GLN A 454 3.83 1.85 -8.97
CA GLN A 454 3.10 2.08 -10.23
C GLN A 454 2.90 3.57 -10.52
N GLU A 455 2.48 4.36 -9.51
CA GLU A 455 2.19 5.79 -9.66
C GLU A 455 2.94 6.63 -8.62
N SER A 456 4.23 6.83 -8.88
CA SER A 456 5.14 7.51 -7.94
C SER A 456 4.80 8.98 -7.65
N GLY A 457 4.02 9.63 -8.53
CA GLY A 457 3.59 11.03 -8.42
C GLY A 457 2.34 11.26 -7.57
N GLN A 458 1.61 10.21 -7.17
CA GLN A 458 0.36 10.37 -6.43
C GLN A 458 0.60 10.61 -4.93
N ALA A 459 0.32 11.84 -4.49
CA ALA A 459 0.49 12.25 -3.10
C ALA A 459 -0.38 11.45 -2.12
N LEU A 460 -1.61 11.07 -2.53
CA LEU A 460 -2.55 10.35 -1.67
C LEU A 460 -1.99 8.99 -1.22
N HIS A 461 -1.40 8.22 -2.13
CA HIS A 461 -0.83 6.90 -1.81
C HIS A 461 0.29 7.02 -0.75
N ARG A 462 1.09 8.09 -0.84
CA ARG A 462 2.14 8.39 0.14
C ARG A 462 1.59 8.81 1.49
N ILE A 463 0.51 9.61 1.53
CA ILE A 463 -0.19 9.95 2.78
C ILE A 463 -0.71 8.69 3.46
N MET A 464 -1.39 7.83 2.71
CA MET A 464 -1.93 6.56 3.24
C MET A 464 -0.80 5.67 3.79
N TYR A 465 0.32 5.60 3.08
CA TYR A 465 1.50 4.86 3.55
C TYR A 465 2.14 5.50 4.79
N ALA A 466 2.28 6.82 4.83
CA ALA A 466 2.79 7.55 5.99
C ALA A 466 1.92 7.31 7.23
N LEU A 467 0.59 7.25 7.09
CA LEU A 467 -0.31 6.92 8.19
C LEU A 467 -0.07 5.51 8.74
N VAL A 468 0.12 4.51 7.88
CA VAL A 468 0.47 3.12 8.31
C VAL A 468 1.81 3.12 9.06
N LEU A 469 2.82 3.81 8.53
CA LEU A 469 4.14 3.91 9.15
C LEU A 469 4.08 4.62 10.52
N GLY A 470 3.38 5.75 10.60
CA GLY A 470 3.26 6.54 11.81
C GLY A 470 2.54 5.80 12.93
N ASN A 471 1.41 5.17 12.63
CA ASN A 471 0.64 4.39 13.60
C ASN A 471 1.36 3.11 14.06
N THR A 472 2.34 2.63 13.27
CA THR A 472 3.26 1.55 13.68
C THR A 472 4.58 2.07 14.29
N GLY A 473 4.64 3.35 14.67
CA GLY A 473 5.77 3.96 15.37
C GLY A 473 6.99 4.26 14.49
N ARG A 474 6.92 4.04 13.17
CA ARG A 474 7.98 4.34 12.19
C ARG A 474 7.94 5.80 11.73
N PHE A 475 7.89 6.74 12.67
CA PHE A 475 7.69 8.17 12.41
C PHE A 475 8.69 8.78 11.43
N ARG A 476 9.98 8.42 11.51
CA ARG A 476 11.00 8.94 10.59
C ARG A 476 10.66 8.59 9.13
N GLU A 477 10.33 7.33 8.87
CA GLU A 477 9.97 6.89 7.51
C GLU A 477 8.63 7.50 7.07
N ALA A 478 7.68 7.64 7.99
CA ALA A 478 6.41 8.29 7.71
C ALA A 478 6.58 9.74 7.25
N LEU A 479 7.45 10.50 7.93
CA LEU A 479 7.76 11.89 7.59
C LEU A 479 8.53 11.99 6.26
N GLU A 480 9.43 11.06 5.96
CA GLU A 480 10.11 10.99 4.65
C GLU A 480 9.13 10.76 3.50
N GLU A 481 8.04 10.01 3.71
CA GLU A 481 6.97 9.85 2.71
C GLU A 481 6.09 11.10 2.58
N LEU A 482 5.84 11.83 3.68
CA LEU A 482 5.14 13.12 3.61
C LEU A 482 5.97 14.19 2.89
N ASP A 483 7.29 14.24 3.08
CA ASP A 483 8.17 15.14 2.32
C ASP A 483 8.03 14.89 0.81
N LYS A 484 7.94 13.61 0.40
CA LYS A 484 7.71 13.23 -0.99
C LYS A 484 6.29 13.58 -1.45
N ALA A 485 5.28 13.41 -0.61
CA ALA A 485 3.90 13.82 -0.90
C ALA A 485 3.80 15.34 -1.10
N GLN A 486 4.47 16.13 -0.25
CA GLN A 486 4.55 17.59 -0.37
C GLN A 486 5.32 18.00 -1.62
N ALA A 487 6.40 17.32 -1.97
CA ALA A 487 7.08 17.54 -3.23
C ALA A 487 6.14 17.26 -4.43
N ALA A 488 5.29 16.23 -4.35
CA ALA A 488 4.33 15.93 -5.40
C ALA A 488 3.21 16.99 -5.50
N ASP A 489 2.64 17.43 -4.37
CA ASP A 489 1.49 18.34 -4.35
C ASP A 489 1.55 19.38 -3.20
N PRO A 490 2.38 20.42 -3.32
CA PRO A 490 2.79 21.25 -2.18
C PRO A 490 1.69 22.09 -1.55
N LEU A 491 0.56 22.33 -2.22
CA LEU A 491 -0.55 23.13 -1.70
C LEU A 491 -1.77 22.28 -1.32
N TRP A 492 -1.65 20.95 -1.33
CA TRP A 492 -2.77 20.06 -1.03
C TRP A 492 -3.02 19.93 0.48
N PRO A 493 -4.18 20.39 1.01
CA PRO A 493 -4.43 20.43 2.46
C PRO A 493 -4.27 19.11 3.22
N PRO A 494 -4.67 17.93 2.68
CA PRO A 494 -4.52 16.64 3.37
C PRO A 494 -3.09 16.29 3.79
N ILE A 495 -2.07 16.80 3.09
CA ILE A 495 -0.67 16.60 3.48
C ILE A 495 -0.41 17.27 4.83
N TYR A 496 -0.82 18.53 4.97
CA TYR A 496 -0.59 19.30 6.18
C TYR A 496 -1.42 18.78 7.37
N LEU A 497 -2.64 18.29 7.13
CA LEU A 497 -3.42 17.56 8.15
C LEU A 497 -2.62 16.37 8.70
N THR A 498 -2.03 15.58 7.80
CA THR A 498 -1.25 14.39 8.17
C THR A 498 0.08 14.77 8.84
N GLU A 499 0.75 15.84 8.38
CA GLU A 499 1.96 16.38 9.01
C GLU A 499 1.68 16.81 10.46
N ILE A 500 0.60 17.54 10.71
CA ILE A 500 0.24 18.00 12.07
C ILE A 500 0.08 16.79 13.00
N TYR A 501 -0.65 15.78 12.56
CA TYR A 501 -0.86 14.54 13.31
C TYR A 501 0.48 13.81 13.58
N LEU A 502 1.27 13.54 12.54
CA LEU A 502 2.50 12.77 12.67
C LEU A 502 3.63 13.52 13.40
N TYR A 503 3.75 14.83 13.24
CA TYR A 503 4.68 15.64 14.01
C TYR A 503 4.30 15.67 15.49
N SER A 504 3.00 15.79 15.80
CA SER A 504 2.51 15.72 17.18
C SER A 504 2.81 14.35 17.79
N ALA A 505 2.53 13.26 17.07
CA ALA A 505 2.85 11.89 17.46
C ALA A 505 4.37 11.66 17.65
N ALA A 506 5.21 12.29 16.82
CA ALA A 506 6.66 12.28 16.95
C ALA A 506 7.18 13.22 18.07
N ARG A 507 6.30 13.95 18.78
CA ARG A 507 6.62 14.99 19.76
C ARG A 507 7.41 16.17 19.21
N ASP A 508 7.32 16.40 17.90
CA ASP A 508 7.90 17.56 17.23
C ASP A 508 6.88 18.69 17.13
N ASN A 509 6.55 19.26 18.29
CA ASN A 509 5.54 20.29 18.43
C ASN A 509 5.86 21.55 17.60
N ALA A 510 7.13 21.83 17.33
CA ALA A 510 7.54 22.98 16.52
C ALA A 510 7.13 22.79 15.05
N ARG A 511 7.40 21.62 14.46
CA ARG A 511 6.98 21.32 13.09
C ARG A 511 5.47 21.11 12.97
N ALA A 512 4.81 20.55 13.98
CA ALA A 512 3.36 20.46 14.01
C ALA A 512 2.69 21.85 13.92
N LEU A 513 3.20 22.83 14.67
CA LEU A 513 2.70 24.21 14.63
C LEU A 513 3.00 24.93 13.31
N ASP A 514 4.16 24.68 12.69
CA ASP A 514 4.48 25.21 11.36
C ASP A 514 3.53 24.66 10.29
N ALA A 515 3.27 23.35 10.29
CA ALA A 515 2.31 22.71 9.40
C ALA A 515 0.89 23.27 9.59
N ALA A 516 0.44 23.44 10.84
CA ALA A 516 -0.85 24.06 11.15
C ALA A 516 -0.96 25.51 10.64
N GLN A 517 0.12 26.30 10.74
CA GLN A 517 0.15 27.66 10.19
C GLN A 517 0.11 27.68 8.67
N LYS A 518 0.77 26.74 8.00
CA LYS A 518 0.67 26.59 6.54
C LYS A 518 -0.75 26.24 6.13
N LEU A 519 -1.37 25.27 6.79
CA LEU A 519 -2.76 24.88 6.53
C LEU A 519 -3.72 26.06 6.70
N GLN A 520 -3.60 26.83 7.79
CA GLN A 520 -4.43 28.03 8.00
C GLN A 520 -4.21 29.10 6.93
N LYS A 521 -2.99 29.26 6.40
CA LYS A 521 -2.75 30.20 5.28
C LYS A 521 -3.38 29.72 3.98
N LEU A 522 -3.37 28.40 3.73
CA LEU A 522 -4.01 27.80 2.56
C LEU A 522 -5.53 27.86 2.64
N MET A 523 -6.08 27.68 3.84
CA MET A 523 -7.51 27.57 4.11
C MET A 523 -7.93 28.48 5.30
N PRO A 524 -7.96 29.82 5.14
CA PRO A 524 -8.17 30.76 6.25
C PRO A 524 -9.51 30.63 6.97
N ASP A 525 -10.57 30.33 6.22
CA ASP A 525 -11.95 30.27 6.73
C ASP A 525 -12.45 28.83 6.92
N TRP A 526 -11.58 27.83 6.86
CA TRP A 526 -11.97 26.43 7.02
C TRP A 526 -11.95 26.05 8.50
N PRO A 527 -13.11 25.69 9.13
CA PRO A 527 -13.17 25.32 10.54
C PRO A 527 -12.14 24.25 10.92
N LEU A 528 -11.98 23.22 10.08
CA LEU A 528 -11.01 22.14 10.33
C LEU A 528 -9.57 22.64 10.44
N ALA A 529 -9.18 23.69 9.70
CA ALA A 529 -7.83 24.25 9.85
C ALA A 529 -7.61 24.87 11.24
N CYS A 530 -8.64 25.47 11.83
CA CYS A 530 -8.61 26.01 13.20
C CYS A 530 -8.52 24.88 14.23
N ASP A 531 -9.30 23.81 14.06
CA ASP A 531 -9.23 22.62 14.92
C ASP A 531 -7.81 22.02 14.94
N GLN A 532 -7.22 21.82 13.78
CA GLN A 532 -5.91 21.16 13.67
C GLN A 532 -4.79 22.03 14.25
N LYS A 533 -4.94 23.35 14.19
CA LYS A 533 -4.06 24.29 14.89
C LYS A 533 -4.27 24.26 16.41
N ALA A 534 -5.52 24.15 16.86
CA ALA A 534 -5.83 23.95 18.27
C ALA A 534 -5.16 22.66 18.78
N TRP A 535 -5.16 21.58 17.99
CA TRP A 535 -4.48 20.33 18.32
C TRP A 535 -2.98 20.48 18.48
N ALA A 536 -2.33 21.14 17.52
CA ALA A 536 -0.90 21.42 17.61
C ALA A 536 -0.57 22.24 18.88
N PHE A 537 -1.41 23.21 19.26
CA PHE A 537 -1.23 23.94 20.52
C PHE A 537 -1.46 23.06 21.75
N TRP A 538 -2.49 22.22 21.74
CA TRP A 538 -2.81 21.33 22.85
C TRP A 538 -1.64 20.41 23.18
N TYR A 539 -1.10 19.72 22.18
CA TYR A 539 0.05 18.82 22.37
C TYR A 539 1.37 19.55 22.65
N ALA A 540 1.47 20.83 22.31
CA ALA A 540 2.55 21.71 22.73
C ALA A 540 2.43 22.18 24.19
N GLY A 541 1.37 21.80 24.92
CA GLY A 541 1.10 22.27 26.29
C GLY A 541 0.53 23.69 26.35
N ARG A 542 0.20 24.28 25.20
CA ARG A 542 -0.33 25.65 25.03
C ARG A 542 -1.86 25.62 25.08
N HIS A 543 -2.41 25.06 26.16
CA HIS A 543 -3.83 24.73 26.26
C HIS A 543 -4.77 25.95 26.14
N GLU A 544 -4.37 27.11 26.67
CA GLU A 544 -5.19 28.32 26.53
C GLU A 544 -5.33 28.76 25.07
N GLU A 545 -4.25 28.64 24.30
CA GLU A 545 -4.23 29.01 22.88
C GLU A 545 -5.01 27.98 22.06
N ALA A 546 -4.93 26.69 22.40
CA ALA A 546 -5.77 25.66 21.82
C ALA A 546 -7.27 25.98 21.97
N ILE A 547 -7.72 26.27 23.20
CA ILE A 547 -9.14 26.58 23.46
C ILE A 547 -9.57 27.85 22.72
N ARG A 548 -8.70 28.85 22.56
CA ARG A 548 -9.02 30.04 21.76
C ARG A 548 -9.21 29.75 20.27
N GLU A 549 -8.43 28.83 19.69
CA GLU A 549 -8.64 28.39 18.31
C GLU A 549 -9.95 27.59 18.17
N TRP A 550 -10.31 26.75 19.14
CA TRP A 550 -11.62 26.08 19.16
C TRP A 550 -12.80 27.07 19.33
N ILE A 551 -12.63 28.15 20.09
CA ILE A 551 -13.60 29.28 20.14
C ILE A 551 -13.75 29.92 18.76
N HIS A 552 -12.64 30.17 18.08
CA HIS A 552 -12.66 30.76 16.75
C HIS A 552 -13.38 29.85 15.76
N MET A 553 -13.06 28.55 15.80
CA MET A 553 -13.75 27.55 14.98
C MET A 553 -15.25 27.53 15.23
N ALA A 554 -15.69 27.45 16.49
CA ALA A 554 -17.11 27.45 16.84
C ALA A 554 -17.83 28.72 16.34
N THR A 555 -17.11 29.84 16.23
CA THR A 555 -17.63 31.09 15.66
C THR A 555 -17.81 30.96 14.14
N LEU A 556 -16.85 30.38 13.42
CA LEU A 556 -16.96 30.11 11.97
C LEU A 556 -18.10 29.13 11.67
N GLU A 557 -18.28 28.12 12.52
CA GLU A 557 -19.36 27.13 12.41
C GLU A 557 -20.74 27.68 12.80
N HIS A 558 -20.80 28.88 13.39
CA HIS A 558 -22.02 29.46 13.98
C HIS A 558 -22.64 28.55 15.06
N ASP A 559 -21.81 27.78 15.77
CA ASP A 559 -22.24 26.86 16.81
C ASP A 559 -22.24 27.54 18.19
N ALA A 560 -23.39 28.07 18.58
CA ALA A 560 -23.56 28.77 19.85
C ALA A 560 -23.36 27.85 21.07
N LEU A 561 -23.65 26.56 20.96
CA LEU A 561 -23.49 25.61 22.07
C LEU A 561 -22.01 25.33 22.31
N ARG A 562 -21.28 25.07 21.24
CA ARG A 562 -19.83 24.85 21.28
C ARG A 562 -19.08 26.09 21.71
N LEU A 563 -19.45 27.26 21.18
CA LEU A 563 -18.85 28.53 21.57
C LEU A 563 -18.96 28.75 23.08
N LYS A 564 -20.14 28.49 23.65
CA LYS A 564 -20.34 28.58 25.11
C LYS A 564 -19.52 27.55 25.86
N LEU A 565 -19.47 26.30 25.39
CA LEU A 565 -18.68 25.22 25.99
C LEU A 565 -17.21 25.61 26.10
N GLU A 566 -16.60 26.14 25.04
CA GLU A 566 -15.19 26.53 25.07
C GLU A 566 -14.92 27.78 25.91
N GLN A 567 -15.85 28.75 25.93
CA GLN A 567 -15.76 29.93 26.81
C GLN A 567 -15.82 29.55 28.29
N ASP A 568 -16.69 28.61 28.66
CA ASP A 568 -16.72 28.03 30.00
C ASP A 568 -15.47 27.16 30.25
N GLY A 569 -14.95 26.52 29.20
CA GLY A 569 -13.71 25.78 29.20
C GLY A 569 -12.48 26.60 29.57
N LEU A 570 -12.35 27.83 29.07
CA LEU A 570 -11.28 28.76 29.49
C LEU A 570 -11.34 29.06 30.99
N LYS A 571 -12.55 29.22 31.56
CA LYS A 571 -12.73 29.45 33.00
C LYS A 571 -12.38 28.20 33.81
N ALA A 572 -12.74 27.02 33.31
CA ALA A 572 -12.41 25.74 33.93
C ALA A 572 -10.88 25.54 33.94
N LEU A 573 -10.21 25.81 32.82
CA LEU A 573 -8.75 25.74 32.69
C LEU A 573 -8.08 26.68 33.71
N ALA A 574 -8.55 27.91 33.84
CA ALA A 574 -7.98 28.90 34.77
C ALA A 574 -8.14 28.53 36.26
N THR A 575 -9.21 27.81 36.61
CA THR A 575 -9.53 27.48 38.01
C THR A 575 -9.02 26.12 38.47
N GLY A 576 -8.95 25.13 37.57
CA GLY A 576 -8.59 23.76 37.90
C GLY A 576 -7.72 23.05 36.87
N GLY A 577 -7.09 23.80 35.94
CA GLY A 577 -6.18 23.26 34.95
C GLY A 577 -6.87 22.35 33.93
N THR A 578 -6.07 21.51 33.26
CA THR A 578 -6.53 20.60 32.20
C THR A 578 -7.54 19.56 32.71
N ILE A 579 -7.44 19.14 33.97
CA ILE A 579 -8.37 18.20 34.59
C ILE A 579 -9.79 18.79 34.65
N ALA A 580 -9.92 20.05 35.07
CA ALA A 580 -11.24 20.70 35.15
C ALA A 580 -11.84 20.91 33.76
N TYR A 581 -11.03 21.28 32.77
CA TYR A 581 -11.47 21.39 31.38
C TYR A 581 -11.91 20.03 30.80
N ALA A 582 -11.13 18.97 31.00
CA ALA A 582 -11.45 17.63 30.52
C ALA A 582 -12.75 17.08 31.14
N ARG A 583 -13.00 17.34 32.42
CA ARG A 583 -14.28 16.99 33.07
C ARG A 583 -15.47 17.75 32.50
N LEU A 584 -15.29 19.03 32.16
CA LEU A 584 -16.32 19.81 31.48
C LEU A 584 -16.66 19.18 30.12
N LYS A 585 -15.65 18.80 29.34
CA LYS A 585 -15.80 18.10 28.06
C LYS A 585 -16.51 16.76 28.20
N LEU A 586 -16.13 15.93 29.18
CA LEU A 586 -16.82 14.66 29.43
C LEU A 586 -18.29 14.86 29.82
N ALA A 587 -18.60 15.88 30.61
CA ALA A 587 -19.97 16.19 30.99
C ALA A 587 -20.82 16.62 29.78
N SER A 588 -20.27 17.38 28.82
CA SER A 588 -21.00 17.76 27.61
C SER A 588 -21.33 16.57 26.70
N LEU A 589 -20.55 15.47 26.76
CA LEU A 589 -20.87 14.25 26.00
C LEU A 589 -22.13 13.53 26.50
N GLN A 590 -22.54 13.80 27.73
CA GLN A 590 -23.72 13.19 28.35
C GLN A 590 -24.99 14.05 28.19
N SER A 591 -24.88 15.27 27.66
CA SER A 591 -26.01 16.19 27.55
C SER A 591 -26.81 15.99 26.26
N GLU A 592 -28.15 15.98 26.39
CA GLU A 592 -29.08 15.92 25.25
C GLU A 592 -29.04 17.17 24.34
N GLN A 593 -28.55 18.31 24.85
CA GLN A 593 -28.27 19.53 24.08
C GLN A 593 -26.79 19.63 23.76
N SER A 594 -26.30 18.78 22.86
CA SER A 594 -24.93 18.81 22.37
C SER A 594 -24.84 19.45 20.99
N SER A 595 -23.69 20.08 20.71
CA SER A 595 -23.30 20.54 19.37
C SER A 595 -23.35 19.38 18.37
N SER A 596 -23.49 19.67 17.06
CA SER A 596 -23.32 18.67 16.00
C SER A 596 -21.87 18.17 15.87
N HIS A 597 -20.92 18.93 16.41
CA HIS A 597 -19.50 18.58 16.55
C HIS A 597 -19.07 18.79 18.02
N PRO A 598 -19.64 18.04 18.97
CA PRO A 598 -19.46 18.32 20.39
C PRO A 598 -18.06 17.96 20.89
N ASN A 599 -17.24 17.34 20.04
CA ASN A 599 -16.04 16.71 20.51
C ASN A 599 -14.94 16.62 19.44
N ASP A 600 -13.75 17.07 19.84
CA ASP A 600 -12.53 16.97 19.06
C ASP A 600 -11.73 15.69 19.42
N PHE A 601 -11.98 15.10 20.61
CA PHE A 601 -11.24 13.95 21.16
C PHE A 601 -12.14 12.73 21.39
N GLN A 602 -11.64 11.51 21.31
CA GLN A 602 -12.39 10.34 21.77
C GLN A 602 -12.64 10.41 23.29
N PRO A 603 -13.74 9.84 23.82
CA PRO A 603 -14.02 9.86 25.26
C PRO A 603 -12.86 9.36 26.14
N ALA A 604 -12.09 8.38 25.66
CA ALA A 604 -10.91 7.86 26.35
C ALA A 604 -9.80 8.91 26.52
N GLU A 605 -9.62 9.80 25.55
CA GLU A 605 -8.58 10.84 25.60
C GLU A 605 -8.94 11.90 26.64
N TRP A 606 -10.22 12.31 26.71
CA TRP A 606 -10.68 13.19 27.78
C TRP A 606 -10.62 12.55 29.16
N GLN A 607 -10.94 11.25 29.28
CA GLN A 607 -10.79 10.52 30.55
C GLN A 607 -9.34 10.52 31.04
N LEU A 608 -8.35 10.37 30.15
CA LEU A 608 -6.94 10.49 30.53
C LEU A 608 -6.59 11.89 31.00
N ASN A 609 -7.03 12.92 30.27
CA ASN A 609 -6.81 14.31 30.67
C ASN A 609 -7.53 14.69 31.98
N ALA A 610 -8.63 14.00 32.32
CA ALA A 610 -9.36 14.15 33.58
C ALA A 610 -8.72 13.38 34.76
N GLY A 611 -7.64 12.63 34.51
CA GLY A 611 -6.97 11.80 35.52
C GLY A 611 -7.69 10.48 35.83
N GLU A 612 -8.41 9.92 34.85
CA GLU A 612 -9.25 8.72 35.00
C GLU A 612 -8.75 7.55 34.11
N PRO A 613 -7.47 7.10 34.27
CA PRO A 613 -6.84 6.15 33.35
C PRO A 613 -7.53 4.78 33.30
N GLN A 614 -8.14 4.34 34.41
CA GLN A 614 -8.88 3.07 34.45
C GLN A 614 -10.18 3.13 33.65
N GLN A 615 -10.82 4.31 33.56
CA GLN A 615 -12.00 4.48 32.74
C GLN A 615 -11.62 4.57 31.26
N ALA A 616 -10.54 5.30 30.96
CA ALA A 616 -9.95 5.35 29.63
C ALA A 616 -9.64 3.95 29.09
N LEU A 617 -8.93 3.12 29.85
CA LEU A 617 -8.63 1.74 29.45
C LEU A 617 -9.88 0.90 29.15
N ARG A 618 -10.96 1.06 29.92
CA ARG A 618 -12.23 0.37 29.63
C ARG A 618 -12.90 0.87 28.35
N SER A 619 -12.89 2.19 28.13
CA SER A 619 -13.39 2.78 26.89
C SER A 619 -12.58 2.31 25.68
N MET A 620 -11.25 2.24 25.81
CA MET A 620 -10.35 1.73 24.77
C MET A 620 -10.57 0.24 24.51
N GLU A 621 -10.76 -0.57 25.55
CA GLU A 621 -11.11 -1.98 25.41
C GLU A 621 -12.43 -2.15 24.63
N SER A 622 -13.44 -1.32 24.90
CA SER A 622 -14.69 -1.33 24.14
C SER A 622 -14.48 -0.98 22.67
N MET A 623 -13.60 -0.02 22.36
CA MET A 623 -13.24 0.31 20.97
C MET A 623 -12.59 -0.88 20.26
N VAL A 624 -11.67 -1.58 20.94
CA VAL A 624 -11.03 -2.78 20.40
C VAL A 624 -12.04 -3.91 20.16
N HIS A 625 -12.96 -4.15 21.11
CA HIS A 625 -14.02 -5.15 20.92
C HIS A 625 -15.00 -4.80 19.81
N ALA A 626 -15.27 -3.51 19.60
CA ALA A 626 -16.10 -3.00 18.52
C ALA A 626 -15.39 -2.94 17.16
N HIS A 627 -14.12 -3.36 17.10
CA HIS A 627 -13.28 -3.23 15.91
C HIS A 627 -13.18 -1.79 15.38
N ASP A 628 -13.18 -0.81 16.28
CA ASP A 628 -13.17 0.60 15.90
C ASP A 628 -11.83 0.96 15.21
N PRO A 629 -11.85 1.49 13.98
CA PRO A 629 -10.62 1.87 13.28
C PRO A 629 -9.78 2.90 14.03
N GLU A 630 -10.39 3.72 14.91
CA GLU A 630 -9.67 4.71 15.71
C GLU A 630 -8.75 4.09 16.77
N ALA A 631 -8.94 2.80 17.08
CA ALA A 631 -8.03 2.06 17.96
C ALA A 631 -6.60 1.98 17.40
N LEU A 632 -6.42 2.08 16.09
CA LEU A 632 -5.10 2.05 15.44
C LEU A 632 -4.22 3.24 15.84
N GLN A 633 -4.82 4.33 16.34
CA GLN A 633 -4.10 5.51 16.80
C GLN A 633 -3.51 5.34 18.20
N PHE A 634 -3.88 4.31 18.96
CA PHE A 634 -3.50 4.17 20.36
C PHE A 634 -1.99 4.23 20.60
N ALA A 635 -1.19 3.58 19.74
CA ALA A 635 0.26 3.56 19.88
C ALA A 635 0.94 4.89 19.56
N ALA A 636 0.31 5.74 18.73
CA ALA A 636 0.92 6.94 18.17
C ALA A 636 0.35 8.25 18.72
N SER A 637 -0.95 8.30 19.04
CA SER A 637 -1.60 9.54 19.51
C SER A 637 -0.97 10.01 20.82
N PRO A 638 -0.56 11.30 20.92
CA PRO A 638 0.05 11.82 22.13
C PRO A 638 -0.87 11.77 23.36
N ALA A 639 -2.19 11.69 23.16
CA ALA A 639 -3.16 11.58 24.24
C ALA A 639 -2.95 10.31 25.11
N TYR A 640 -2.38 9.24 24.54
CA TYR A 640 -2.18 7.96 25.22
C TYR A 640 -0.76 7.76 25.78
N PHE A 641 0.14 8.74 25.63
CA PHE A 641 1.53 8.60 26.04
C PHE A 641 1.73 8.31 27.53
N SER A 642 0.80 8.75 28.38
CA SER A 642 0.82 8.46 29.83
C SER A 642 0.58 6.98 30.14
N LEU A 643 0.00 6.21 29.21
CA LEU A 643 -0.23 4.78 29.33
C LEU A 643 0.93 3.93 28.80
N HIS A 644 1.98 4.53 28.21
CA HIS A 644 3.10 3.78 27.67
C HIS A 644 3.83 2.98 28.77
N GLY A 645 3.83 1.65 28.62
CA GLY A 645 4.38 0.73 29.61
C GLY A 645 3.39 0.23 30.65
N ASP A 646 2.12 0.64 30.60
CA ASP A 646 1.04 0.02 31.36
C ASP A 646 0.73 -1.38 30.77
N PRO A 647 0.64 -2.44 31.60
CA PRO A 647 0.40 -3.79 31.11
C PRO A 647 -0.94 -3.98 30.38
N ALA A 648 -2.01 -3.32 30.82
CA ALA A 648 -3.33 -3.42 30.20
C ALA A 648 -3.35 -2.71 28.85
N PHE A 649 -2.75 -1.52 28.77
CA PHE A 649 -2.59 -0.81 27.52
C PHE A 649 -1.76 -1.61 26.51
N ASN A 650 -0.62 -2.17 26.92
CA ASN A 650 0.21 -3.02 26.07
C ASN A 650 -0.53 -4.28 25.57
N ALA A 651 -1.42 -4.84 26.39
CA ALA A 651 -2.26 -5.97 25.97
C ALA A 651 -3.22 -5.57 24.85
N LEU A 652 -3.85 -4.39 24.95
CA LEU A 652 -4.71 -3.84 23.89
C LEU A 652 -3.93 -3.64 22.58
N LEU A 653 -2.75 -3.01 22.64
CA LEU A 653 -1.90 -2.82 21.46
C LEU A 653 -1.51 -4.14 20.79
N THR A 654 -1.15 -5.15 21.60
CA THR A 654 -0.79 -6.47 21.10
C THR A 654 -1.99 -7.16 20.42
N GLN A 655 -3.19 -6.99 20.97
CA GLN A 655 -4.42 -7.56 20.40
C GLN A 655 -4.71 -7.02 19.00
N ILE A 656 -4.42 -5.74 18.77
CA ILE A 656 -4.66 -5.06 17.49
C ILE A 656 -3.43 -5.03 16.57
N GLY A 657 -2.39 -5.81 16.90
CA GLY A 657 -1.21 -5.97 16.04
C GLY A 657 -0.27 -4.76 15.98
N LEU A 658 -0.40 -3.80 16.89
CA LEU A 658 0.48 -2.63 16.95
C LEU A 658 1.75 -2.92 17.77
N PRO A 659 2.89 -2.31 17.41
CA PRO A 659 4.11 -2.44 18.19
C PRO A 659 3.96 -1.75 19.54
N LEU A 660 4.63 -2.31 20.56
CA LEU A 660 4.69 -1.68 21.87
C LEU A 660 5.58 -0.44 21.79
N PRO A 661 5.08 0.76 22.13
CA PRO A 661 5.89 1.95 22.13
C PRO A 661 6.99 1.82 23.19
N ALA A 662 8.16 2.38 22.89
CA ALA A 662 9.23 2.47 23.88
C ALA A 662 8.68 3.18 25.13
N LYS A 663 9.04 2.66 26.31
CA LYS A 663 8.66 3.29 27.57
C LYS A 663 9.25 4.70 27.56
N THR A 664 8.39 5.70 27.42
CA THR A 664 8.85 7.08 27.37
C THR A 664 9.44 7.37 28.74
N SER A 665 10.71 7.75 28.80
CA SER A 665 11.23 8.38 30.01
C SER A 665 10.37 9.62 30.20
N THR A 666 9.58 9.64 31.27
CA THR A 666 8.88 10.85 31.74
C THR A 666 9.85 12.04 31.67
N PRO A 667 9.40 13.21 31.15
CA PRO A 667 10.22 14.41 31.21
C PRO A 667 10.61 14.75 32.66
#